data_AF-A0A1J8QDW7-F1
#
_entry.id   AF-A0A1J8QDW7-F1
#
_cell.length_a   1.000
_cell.length_b   1.000
_cell.length_c   1.000
_cell.angle_alpha   90.00
_cell.angle_beta   90.00
_cell.angle_gamma   90.00
#
_symmetry.space_group_name_H-M   'P 1'
#
loop_
_entity.id
_entity.type
_entity.pdbx_description
1 polymer ?
#
loop_
_entity_poly.entity_id
_entity_poly.type
_entity_poly.pdbx_seq_one_letter_code
_entity_poly.pdbx_strand_id
1 'polypeptide(L)'
;MAEQIEKAFQKQHLFQNAKARGGKKVATKDKRWYKDVGLGFKTPSEAIHGTYIDKKCPFTGDVSIRGRILTGKVVSTKMTRTIVIRRDYLHYIPKYNRYEKRHKNMAAHVSPAFRVELGDIVTVGQCRPLSKTVRFNVLRVSKSKASAKAFGKSRSQSSATQPGSSRESQPPLMGQQQSKKTKKGGKEKDKDKDVEPAHEDSLEELNGTVPRGSLSRATGHLAHTQSAAHEYDAVRNSAPTLNIPSIGEPNGSGSRPSGSPGASPIALSSSPNDLSSSSLLAPSSAPQAPTPSVKPSPAPLDIPLTQTILSTSMTSSSFTPGSTASSFPLSDPAGGKIKQFDIDDMIQRLLDVGYTGKVSKSLCLKNTEIAAICQAARDVFLNQPTLIELSPPVKIVGDVHGQYSDLIRLFEMCGFPPAANYLFLGDYVDRGKQSLETILLLLCYKIKYPENFFLLRGNHECANVTRVYGFYDECKRRCNIKTWKTFIDVFNCLPIAAIVASKIFCVHGGLSPSLQSMEDIKRIHRPTDVPDYGLLNDLLWSDPSDTALDWEDNERGVSYCFGKAIINDFLVRYDMDLICRAHMVVEDGYEFWNDRTLVTVFSAPNYCGEFDNYGACMSVSEDLLCAFELLKPLDGPALRKEMTKAKRKR
;
A
#
# COMPACT_ATOMS: atom_id res chain seq x y z
N MET A 1 71.49 -19.62 -7.08
CA MET A 1 70.26 -20.24 -6.55
C MET A 1 69.64 -19.28 -5.57
N ALA A 2 68.64 -18.50 -5.99
CA ALA A 2 67.95 -17.51 -5.17
C ALA A 2 66.60 -17.20 -5.85
N GLU A 3 65.49 -17.53 -5.20
CA GLU A 3 64.15 -17.29 -5.72
C GLU A 3 63.11 -17.31 -4.57
N GLN A 4 61.90 -16.79 -4.84
CA GLN A 4 60.66 -17.13 -4.14
C GLN A 4 60.37 -16.49 -2.75
N ILE A 5 60.61 -15.19 -2.58
CA ILE A 5 59.69 -14.32 -1.81
C ILE A 5 59.45 -13.02 -2.57
N GLU A 6 58.26 -12.90 -3.19
CA GLU A 6 57.44 -11.67 -3.33
C GLU A 6 56.35 -11.90 -4.40
N LYS A 7 55.09 -11.50 -4.12
CA LYS A 7 54.05 -11.35 -5.15
C LYS A 7 52.90 -10.46 -4.70
N ALA A 8 52.38 -9.70 -5.67
CA ALA A 8 51.06 -9.04 -5.66
C ALA A 8 50.82 -7.85 -4.71
N PHE A 9 51.61 -6.77 -4.83
CA PHE A 9 51.10 -5.42 -4.52
C PHE A 9 51.77 -4.30 -5.34
N GLN A 10 51.17 -3.90 -6.48
CA GLN A 10 51.13 -2.49 -6.96
C GLN A 10 50.37 -2.24 -8.28
N LYS A 11 49.55 -1.17 -8.24
CA LYS A 11 49.23 -0.13 -9.26
C LYS A 11 49.34 -0.42 -10.77
N GLN A 12 48.26 -0.11 -11.50
CA GLN A 12 48.20 -0.02 -12.97
C GLN A 12 48.47 1.41 -13.48
N HIS A 13 48.90 1.58 -14.75
CA HIS A 13 48.44 2.66 -15.64
C HIS A 13 48.78 2.39 -17.13
N LEU A 14 47.84 2.76 -18.02
CA LEU A 14 47.93 3.03 -19.47
C LEU A 14 48.74 2.09 -20.41
N PHE A 15 48.10 1.67 -21.51
CA PHE A 15 48.55 2.08 -22.86
C PHE A 15 47.37 2.16 -23.86
N GLN A 16 47.65 2.57 -25.09
CA GLN A 16 46.71 3.10 -26.10
C GLN A 16 46.29 2.05 -27.15
N ASN A 17 45.25 2.32 -27.95
CA ASN A 17 45.18 1.83 -29.33
C ASN A 17 44.31 2.70 -30.27
N ALA A 18 44.42 2.47 -31.58
CA ALA A 18 44.31 3.52 -32.62
C ALA A 18 42.93 3.76 -33.29
N LYS A 19 42.83 4.88 -34.03
CA LYS A 19 41.66 5.30 -34.83
C LYS A 19 41.59 4.58 -36.18
N ALA A 20 40.39 4.15 -36.58
CA ALA A 20 40.08 3.76 -37.97
C ALA A 20 39.43 4.93 -38.74
N ARG A 21 39.57 4.96 -40.08
CA ARG A 21 38.97 5.98 -40.97
C ARG A 21 37.52 5.61 -41.33
N GLY A 22 36.69 6.62 -41.59
CA GLY A 22 35.23 6.48 -41.72
C GLY A 22 34.73 5.90 -43.05
N GLY A 23 33.52 5.34 -43.00
CA GLY A 23 32.71 4.88 -44.14
C GLY A 23 31.36 5.59 -44.23
N LYS A 24 30.68 5.50 -45.38
CA LYS A 24 29.48 6.29 -45.73
C LYS A 24 28.33 6.14 -44.72
N LYS A 25 27.66 7.25 -44.39
CA LYS A 25 26.42 7.26 -43.58
C LYS A 25 25.31 6.45 -44.28
N VAL A 26 24.76 5.46 -43.58
CA VAL A 26 23.45 4.86 -43.90
C VAL A 26 22.43 5.47 -42.95
N ALA A 27 21.41 6.14 -43.48
CA ALA A 27 20.38 6.81 -42.68
C ALA A 27 19.40 5.79 -42.08
N THR A 28 19.71 5.26 -40.90
CA THR A 28 18.75 4.46 -40.11
C THR A 28 17.74 5.38 -39.43
N LYS A 29 16.44 5.10 -39.62
CA LYS A 29 15.30 5.90 -39.10
C LYS A 29 15.46 6.24 -37.61
N ASP A 30 15.12 7.48 -37.26
CA ASP A 30 15.21 8.01 -35.89
C ASP A 30 14.49 7.12 -34.87
N LYS A 31 15.24 6.62 -33.87
CA LYS A 31 14.64 6.02 -32.68
C LYS A 31 14.02 7.13 -31.83
N ARG A 32 12.72 7.39 -32.04
CA ARG A 32 11.94 8.38 -31.28
C ARG A 32 12.02 8.09 -29.77
N TRP A 33 12.38 9.11 -29.00
CA TRP A 33 12.47 9.02 -27.55
C TRP A 33 11.09 9.05 -26.88
N TYR A 34 10.74 7.93 -26.25
CA TYR A 34 9.67 7.81 -25.25
C TYR A 34 10.21 7.04 -24.04
N LYS A 35 9.57 7.20 -22.89
CA LYS A 35 9.91 6.43 -21.68
C LYS A 35 8.65 6.06 -20.90
N ASP A 36 8.74 4.96 -20.18
CA ASP A 36 7.77 4.66 -19.13
C ASP A 36 7.92 5.65 -17.96
N VAL A 37 6.84 5.86 -17.23
CA VAL A 37 6.76 6.80 -16.10
C VAL A 37 6.67 6.09 -14.75
N GLY A 38 6.54 4.76 -14.75
CA GLY A 38 6.25 3.94 -13.58
C GLY A 38 4.81 4.11 -13.08
N LEU A 39 4.58 3.73 -11.82
CA LEU A 39 3.33 4.00 -11.10
C LEU A 39 2.07 3.39 -11.78
N GLY A 40 2.22 2.27 -12.51
CA GLY A 40 1.12 1.55 -13.16
C GLY A 40 0.56 2.17 -14.45
N PHE A 41 1.07 3.32 -14.90
CA PHE A 41 0.53 4.01 -16.09
C PHE A 41 1.20 3.56 -17.38
N LYS A 42 0.55 2.65 -18.11
CA LYS A 42 0.95 2.23 -19.46
C LYS A 42 1.20 3.44 -20.37
N THR A 43 2.37 3.49 -21.01
CA THR A 43 2.75 4.57 -21.93
C THR A 43 1.73 4.69 -23.08
N PRO A 44 1.13 5.88 -23.33
CA PRO A 44 0.06 6.02 -24.32
C PRO A 44 0.57 5.86 -25.76
N SER A 45 -0.23 5.23 -26.61
CA SER A 45 0.13 4.88 -27.99
C SER A 45 0.58 6.08 -28.82
N GLU A 46 0.03 7.27 -28.60
CA GLU A 46 0.39 8.53 -29.25
C GLU A 46 1.77 9.07 -28.82
N ALA A 47 2.21 8.76 -27.59
CA ALA A 47 3.57 9.05 -27.14
C ALA A 47 4.62 8.14 -27.82
N ILE A 48 4.22 6.93 -28.25
CA ILE A 48 5.07 5.98 -28.98
C ILE A 48 5.04 6.25 -30.50
N HIS A 49 3.86 6.45 -31.08
CA HIS A 49 3.64 6.48 -32.55
C HIS A 49 3.27 7.85 -33.17
N GLY A 50 2.86 8.85 -32.37
CA GLY A 50 2.55 10.20 -32.88
C GLY A 50 3.76 11.00 -33.42
N THR A 51 3.51 12.21 -33.92
CA THR A 51 4.50 13.03 -34.64
C THR A 51 5.12 14.18 -33.84
N TYR A 52 4.79 14.32 -32.55
CA TYR A 52 5.22 15.43 -31.68
C TYR A 52 6.20 14.95 -30.59
N ILE A 53 6.98 15.89 -30.03
CA ILE A 53 7.75 15.69 -28.80
C ILE A 53 7.36 16.82 -27.83
N ASP A 54 6.90 16.48 -26.63
CA ASP A 54 6.53 17.46 -25.61
C ASP A 54 7.49 17.39 -24.43
N LYS A 55 8.38 18.38 -24.32
CA LYS A 55 9.37 18.47 -23.24
C LYS A 55 8.74 18.61 -21.84
N LYS A 56 7.45 18.96 -21.75
CA LYS A 56 6.69 19.03 -20.48
C LYS A 56 5.87 17.77 -20.18
N CYS A 57 5.79 16.81 -21.10
CA CYS A 57 5.15 15.51 -20.89
C CYS A 57 6.10 14.57 -20.11
N PRO A 58 5.61 13.71 -19.19
CA PRO A 58 6.46 12.74 -18.51
C PRO A 58 6.84 11.55 -19.42
N PHE A 59 6.01 11.20 -20.41
CA PHE A 59 6.25 10.09 -21.34
C PHE A 59 7.19 10.43 -22.51
N THR A 60 7.20 11.68 -22.98
CA THR A 60 7.98 12.14 -24.16
C THR A 60 9.02 13.23 -23.83
N GLY A 61 9.22 13.53 -22.56
CA GLY A 61 10.12 14.57 -22.07
C GLY A 61 10.69 14.23 -20.71
N ASP A 62 11.53 15.11 -20.16
CA ASP A 62 12.16 14.87 -18.85
C ASP A 62 11.38 15.52 -17.69
N VAL A 63 10.08 15.28 -17.63
CA VAL A 63 9.31 15.53 -16.40
C VAL A 63 9.19 14.22 -15.64
N SER A 64 9.53 14.24 -14.35
CA SER A 64 9.23 13.14 -13.43
C SER A 64 8.05 13.53 -12.55
N ILE A 65 7.16 12.57 -12.32
CA ILE A 65 6.05 12.66 -11.37
C ILE A 65 6.63 12.43 -9.97
N ARG A 66 6.32 13.34 -9.05
CA ARG A 66 6.84 13.37 -7.67
C ARG A 66 5.80 14.06 -6.78
N GLY A 67 5.11 13.29 -5.95
CA GLY A 67 4.00 13.75 -5.11
C GLY A 67 2.67 13.11 -5.47
N ARG A 68 1.55 13.77 -5.10
CA ARG A 68 0.20 13.19 -5.15
C ARG A 68 -0.24 12.85 -6.58
N ILE A 69 -0.84 11.68 -6.74
CA ILE A 69 -1.69 11.33 -7.87
C ILE A 69 -3.13 11.70 -7.48
N LEU A 70 -3.83 12.44 -8.34
CA LEU A 70 -5.18 12.95 -8.07
C LEU A 70 -6.08 12.72 -9.28
N THR A 71 -7.31 12.25 -9.04
CA THR A 71 -8.34 12.15 -10.08
C THR A 71 -9.33 13.31 -9.96
N GLY A 72 -9.79 13.85 -11.09
CA GLY A 72 -10.77 14.95 -11.14
C GLY A 72 -11.49 15.07 -12.48
N LYS A 73 -12.63 15.76 -12.48
CA LYS A 73 -13.45 15.98 -13.68
C LYS A 73 -12.99 17.22 -14.44
N VAL A 74 -12.85 17.12 -15.75
CA VAL A 74 -12.40 18.25 -16.59
C VAL A 74 -13.52 19.28 -16.71
N VAL A 75 -13.25 20.52 -16.29
CA VAL A 75 -14.21 21.64 -16.31
C VAL A 75 -13.80 22.77 -17.26
N SER A 76 -12.55 22.80 -17.73
CA SER A 76 -12.14 23.68 -18.83
C SER A 76 -10.98 23.11 -19.63
N THR A 77 -11.11 23.15 -20.95
CA THR A 77 -10.07 22.85 -21.96
C THR A 77 -9.63 24.10 -22.70
N LYS A 78 -10.06 25.30 -22.27
CA LYS A 78 -9.85 26.58 -22.98
C LYS A 78 -8.39 27.08 -23.07
N MET A 79 -7.43 26.41 -22.43
CA MET A 79 -6.03 26.84 -22.38
C MET A 79 -5.12 25.89 -23.16
N THR A 80 -4.24 26.43 -23.99
CA THR A 80 -3.32 25.64 -24.82
C THR A 80 -2.44 24.72 -23.97
N ARG A 81 -2.59 23.40 -24.16
CA ARG A 81 -1.90 22.33 -23.39
C ARG A 81 -2.09 22.41 -21.87
N THR A 82 -3.14 23.07 -21.38
CA THR A 82 -3.49 23.12 -19.95
C THR A 82 -4.99 22.90 -19.77
N ILE A 83 -5.36 21.99 -18.88
CA ILE A 83 -6.75 21.76 -18.49
C ILE A 83 -6.99 22.22 -17.06
N VAL A 84 -8.21 22.67 -16.77
CA VAL A 84 -8.69 22.86 -15.40
C VAL A 84 -9.54 21.65 -15.04
N ILE A 85 -9.12 20.96 -13.98
CA ILE A 85 -9.87 19.86 -13.36
C ILE A 85 -10.57 20.37 -12.11
N ARG A 86 -11.73 19.84 -11.81
CA ARG A 86 -12.42 20.00 -10.52
C ARG A 86 -12.31 18.68 -9.76
N ARG A 87 -11.75 18.74 -8.55
CA ARG A 87 -11.84 17.66 -7.56
C ARG A 87 -12.86 18.08 -6.51
N ASP A 88 -13.89 17.27 -6.32
CA ASP A 88 -14.81 17.40 -5.19
C ASP A 88 -14.16 16.79 -3.94
N TYR A 89 -14.46 17.33 -2.77
CA TYR A 89 -13.97 16.83 -1.47
C TYR A 89 -14.98 17.17 -0.37
N LEU A 90 -15.06 16.33 0.66
CA LEU A 90 -15.84 16.65 1.85
C LEU A 90 -15.04 17.59 2.74
N HIS A 91 -15.71 18.59 3.30
CA HIS A 91 -15.16 19.58 4.22
C HIS A 91 -16.03 19.61 5.47
N TYR A 92 -15.54 19.06 6.56
CA TYR A 92 -16.22 19.11 7.86
C TYR A 92 -16.44 20.56 8.32
N ILE A 93 -17.60 20.86 8.90
CA ILE A 93 -17.91 22.17 9.49
C ILE A 93 -18.17 21.97 10.99
N PRO A 94 -17.18 22.24 11.87
CA PRO A 94 -17.29 21.97 13.31
C PRO A 94 -18.50 22.62 13.98
N LYS A 95 -18.90 23.83 13.54
CA LYS A 95 -20.07 24.55 14.09
C LYS A 95 -21.40 23.78 13.94
N TYR A 96 -21.50 22.86 12.99
CA TYR A 96 -22.76 22.16 12.66
C TYR A 96 -22.63 20.63 12.67
N ASN A 97 -21.50 20.08 13.14
CA ASN A 97 -21.17 18.64 13.10
C ASN A 97 -21.56 17.95 11.78
N ARG A 98 -21.17 18.55 10.64
CA ARG A 98 -21.63 18.14 9.31
C ARG A 98 -20.54 18.31 8.26
N TYR A 99 -20.41 17.32 7.38
CA TYR A 99 -19.59 17.42 6.17
C TYR A 99 -20.34 18.17 5.06
N GLU A 100 -19.69 19.19 4.49
CA GLU A 100 -20.16 19.89 3.29
C GLU A 100 -19.35 19.45 2.08
N LYS A 101 -20.02 19.07 0.99
CA LYS A 101 -19.34 18.73 -0.26
C LYS A 101 -18.84 20.00 -0.96
N ARG A 102 -17.55 20.28 -0.83
CA ARG A 102 -16.84 21.38 -1.49
C ARG A 102 -16.13 20.89 -2.76
N HIS A 103 -15.60 21.83 -3.53
CA HIS A 103 -14.82 21.52 -4.73
C HIS A 103 -13.61 22.44 -4.88
N LYS A 104 -12.55 21.95 -5.52
CA LYS A 104 -11.34 22.70 -5.82
C LYS A 104 -10.99 22.57 -7.29
N ASN A 105 -10.83 23.72 -7.95
CA ASN A 105 -10.37 23.79 -9.33
C ASN A 105 -8.82 23.80 -9.33
N MET A 106 -8.19 23.02 -10.20
CA MET A 106 -6.74 22.82 -10.27
C MET A 106 -6.26 22.76 -11.73
N ALA A 107 -5.11 23.35 -12.04
CA ALA A 107 -4.56 23.40 -13.40
C ALA A 107 -3.50 22.30 -13.62
N ALA A 108 -3.67 21.51 -14.69
CA ALA A 108 -2.77 20.42 -15.07
C ALA A 108 -2.33 20.57 -16.54
N HIS A 109 -1.06 20.26 -16.82
CA HIS A 109 -0.52 20.18 -18.17
C HIS A 109 -1.10 18.96 -18.89
N VAL A 110 -1.61 19.14 -20.11
CA VAL A 110 -2.05 18.05 -20.97
C VAL A 110 -1.11 17.92 -22.16
N SER A 111 -0.45 16.77 -22.26
CA SER A 111 0.37 16.40 -23.42
C SER A 111 -0.52 16.14 -24.65
N PRO A 112 -0.07 16.43 -25.88
CA PRO A 112 -0.75 16.01 -27.11
C PRO A 112 -0.96 14.49 -27.24
N ALA A 113 -0.40 13.68 -26.33
CA ALA A 113 -0.74 12.27 -26.16
C ALA A 113 -2.23 12.03 -25.84
N PHE A 114 -2.90 13.00 -25.21
CA PHE A 114 -4.20 12.81 -24.57
C PHE A 114 -5.28 13.68 -25.20
N ARG A 115 -6.28 13.04 -25.83
CA ARG A 115 -7.51 13.69 -26.32
C ARG A 115 -8.51 13.86 -25.18
N VAL A 116 -8.52 15.04 -24.57
CA VAL A 116 -9.35 15.36 -23.38
C VAL A 116 -10.53 16.26 -23.77
N GLU A 117 -11.74 15.87 -23.35
CA GLU A 117 -12.98 16.63 -23.56
C GLU A 117 -13.54 17.20 -22.24
N LEU A 118 -14.53 18.09 -22.34
CA LEU A 118 -15.22 18.62 -21.16
C LEU A 118 -16.05 17.51 -20.49
N GLY A 119 -15.88 17.34 -19.19
CA GLY A 119 -16.57 16.33 -18.40
C GLY A 119 -15.92 14.95 -18.36
N ASP A 120 -14.82 14.72 -19.09
CA ASP A 120 -13.96 13.54 -18.89
C ASP A 120 -13.39 13.48 -17.46
N ILE A 121 -13.04 12.27 -17.02
CA ILE A 121 -12.35 12.05 -15.76
C ILE A 121 -10.86 11.83 -16.07
N VAL A 122 -9.98 12.62 -15.46
CA VAL A 122 -8.54 12.53 -15.70
C VAL A 122 -7.78 12.30 -14.40
N THR A 123 -6.77 11.44 -14.48
CA THR A 123 -5.81 11.19 -13.40
C THR A 123 -4.56 12.01 -13.70
N VAL A 124 -4.18 12.86 -12.75
CA VAL A 124 -3.04 13.78 -12.86
C VAL A 124 -2.00 13.51 -11.78
N GLY A 125 -0.73 13.47 -12.15
CA GLY A 125 0.39 13.33 -11.23
C GLY A 125 1.01 14.68 -10.89
N GLN A 126 1.32 14.92 -9.63
CA GLN A 126 2.08 16.09 -9.19
C GLN A 126 3.52 16.03 -9.73
N CYS A 127 4.08 17.17 -10.13
CA CYS A 127 5.43 17.25 -10.69
C CYS A 127 6.15 18.54 -10.26
N ARG A 128 7.41 18.70 -10.69
CA ARG A 128 8.10 20.00 -10.60
C ARG A 128 7.26 21.11 -11.26
N PRO A 129 7.25 22.36 -10.75
CA PRO A 129 6.45 23.44 -11.34
C PRO A 129 6.74 23.62 -12.83
N LEU A 130 5.69 23.60 -13.66
CA LEU A 130 5.75 23.77 -15.12
C LEU A 130 5.36 25.18 -15.55
N SER A 131 4.74 25.94 -14.65
CA SER A 131 4.48 27.38 -14.69
C SER A 131 4.21 27.89 -13.26
N LYS A 132 3.83 29.17 -13.09
CA LYS A 132 3.37 29.71 -11.79
C LYS A 132 2.15 28.96 -11.22
N THR A 133 1.30 28.39 -12.07
CA THR A 133 0.00 27.80 -11.68
C THR A 133 -0.09 26.30 -11.97
N VAL A 134 0.71 25.75 -12.89
CA VAL A 134 0.65 24.35 -13.31
C VAL A 134 1.75 23.55 -12.60
N ARG A 135 1.33 22.62 -11.73
CA ARG A 135 2.20 21.72 -10.94
C ARG A 135 1.80 20.24 -11.06
N PHE A 136 0.94 19.94 -12.03
CA PHE A 136 0.37 18.61 -12.29
C PHE A 136 0.44 18.30 -13.79
N ASN A 137 0.48 17.02 -14.15
CA ASN A 137 0.49 16.51 -15.52
C ASN A 137 -0.54 15.40 -15.69
N VAL A 138 -1.23 15.32 -16.84
CA VAL A 138 -2.15 14.20 -17.14
C VAL A 138 -1.35 12.90 -17.34
N LEU A 139 -1.79 11.83 -16.67
CA LEU A 139 -1.22 10.48 -16.78
C LEU A 139 -2.19 9.49 -17.45
N ARG A 140 -3.49 9.62 -17.15
CA ARG A 140 -4.56 8.78 -17.70
C ARG A 140 -5.81 9.62 -17.95
N VAL A 141 -6.55 9.26 -18.99
CA VAL A 141 -7.88 9.81 -19.31
C VAL A 141 -8.87 8.66 -19.28
N SER A 142 -9.99 8.84 -18.57
CA SER A 142 -11.14 7.95 -18.59
C SER A 142 -12.31 8.72 -19.22
N LYS A 143 -12.79 8.22 -20.36
CA LYS A 143 -13.83 8.89 -21.15
C LYS A 143 -15.16 8.86 -20.42
N SER A 144 -15.84 10.00 -20.39
CA SER A 144 -17.18 10.07 -19.78
C SER A 144 -18.18 9.18 -20.52
N LYS A 145 -18.87 8.28 -19.81
CA LYS A 145 -19.91 7.38 -20.39
C LYS A 145 -21.07 8.16 -21.08
N ALA A 146 -21.16 9.48 -20.88
CA ALA A 146 -22.12 10.35 -21.56
C ALA A 146 -21.81 10.59 -23.05
N SER A 147 -20.54 10.68 -23.47
CA SER A 147 -20.20 10.99 -24.88
C SER A 147 -20.29 9.78 -25.81
N ALA A 148 -20.16 8.56 -25.28
CA ALA A 148 -20.21 7.32 -26.05
C ALA A 148 -21.51 7.12 -26.85
N LYS A 149 -22.65 7.63 -26.35
CA LYS A 149 -23.96 7.53 -27.05
C LYS A 149 -24.06 8.39 -28.32
N ALA A 150 -23.15 9.33 -28.56
CA ALA A 150 -23.19 10.20 -29.75
C ALA A 150 -22.57 9.56 -31.01
N PHE A 151 -21.63 8.60 -30.85
CA PHE A 151 -20.79 8.14 -31.96
C PHE A 151 -21.29 6.86 -32.68
N GLY A 152 -22.35 6.22 -32.16
CA GLY A 152 -22.86 4.94 -32.68
C GLY A 152 -23.76 5.03 -33.93
N LYS A 153 -23.89 6.20 -34.58
CA LYS A 153 -24.94 6.43 -35.61
C LYS A 153 -24.43 7.01 -36.93
N SER A 154 -23.28 6.55 -37.42
CA SER A 154 -22.73 7.00 -38.71
C SER A 154 -21.85 5.97 -39.46
N ARG A 155 -22.30 4.71 -39.62
CA ARG A 155 -21.64 3.78 -40.58
C ARG A 155 -22.54 2.68 -41.17
N SER A 156 -23.60 3.08 -41.89
CA SER A 156 -24.38 2.16 -42.74
C SER A 156 -25.08 2.90 -43.89
N GLN A 157 -24.34 3.25 -44.94
CA GLN A 157 -24.91 3.65 -46.23
C GLN A 157 -24.10 3.07 -47.39
N SER A 158 -24.72 2.14 -48.10
CA SER A 158 -24.31 1.66 -49.42
C SER A 158 -25.56 1.23 -50.18
N SER A 159 -25.91 1.98 -51.23
CA SER A 159 -26.81 1.59 -52.35
C SER A 159 -28.08 0.78 -52.04
N ALA A 160 -29.21 1.48 -51.92
CA ALA A 160 -30.54 0.97 -52.28
C ALA A 160 -31.40 2.14 -52.82
N THR A 161 -32.30 1.86 -53.76
CA THR A 161 -32.98 2.88 -54.59
C THR A 161 -34.30 3.37 -53.98
N GLN A 162 -34.70 4.60 -54.33
CA GLN A 162 -36.05 5.16 -54.16
C GLN A 162 -37.11 4.40 -55.01
N PRO A 163 -38.45 4.58 -54.84
CA PRO A 163 -39.15 5.81 -54.36
C PRO A 163 -40.36 5.59 -53.41
N GLY A 164 -41.04 6.69 -53.05
CA GLY A 164 -42.45 6.64 -52.60
C GLY A 164 -42.87 7.66 -51.52
N SER A 165 -43.82 8.55 -51.87
CA SER A 165 -44.56 9.43 -50.94
C SER A 165 -45.58 8.64 -50.08
N SER A 166 -46.18 9.12 -48.99
CA SER A 166 -46.78 10.45 -48.77
C SER A 166 -47.33 10.69 -47.35
N ARG A 167 -47.42 11.99 -46.96
CA ARG A 167 -48.44 12.71 -46.13
C ARG A 167 -48.94 12.22 -44.74
N GLU A 168 -49.51 13.21 -44.02
CA GLU A 168 -50.44 13.13 -42.86
C GLU A 168 -49.89 12.66 -41.49
N SER A 169 -50.42 13.12 -40.32
CA SER A 169 -51.34 14.24 -40.00
C SER A 169 -51.14 14.79 -38.55
N GLN A 170 -52.07 15.60 -38.05
CA GLN A 170 -51.98 16.51 -36.88
C GLN A 170 -52.15 15.86 -35.47
N PRO A 171 -51.88 16.61 -34.36
CA PRO A 171 -51.88 16.07 -32.99
C PRO A 171 -53.18 16.32 -32.19
N PRO A 172 -53.35 15.69 -31.00
CA PRO A 172 -54.37 16.05 -30.02
C PRO A 172 -53.90 17.11 -28.99
N LEU A 173 -54.85 17.74 -28.30
CA LEU A 173 -54.65 18.83 -27.34
C LEU A 173 -55.68 18.74 -26.20
N MET A 174 -55.37 19.32 -25.03
CA MET A 174 -56.22 19.48 -23.83
C MET A 174 -56.48 18.18 -23.00
N GLY A 175 -56.70 18.26 -21.68
CA GLY A 175 -56.74 19.49 -20.86
C GLY A 175 -56.68 19.32 -19.33
N GLN A 176 -56.19 20.39 -18.71
CA GLN A 176 -56.62 21.05 -17.45
C GLN A 176 -56.98 20.23 -16.19
N GLN A 177 -56.38 20.65 -15.07
CA GLN A 177 -57.11 21.22 -13.92
C GLN A 177 -56.32 22.38 -13.27
N GLN A 178 -56.97 23.26 -12.51
CA GLN A 178 -56.36 24.48 -11.90
C GLN A 178 -56.85 24.75 -10.48
N SER A 179 -55.96 25.27 -9.61
CA SER A 179 -56.19 26.27 -8.51
C SER A 179 -54.95 26.30 -7.57
N LYS A 180 -54.56 27.31 -6.76
CA LYS A 180 -54.80 28.77 -6.48
C LYS A 180 -53.69 29.14 -5.43
N LYS A 181 -53.15 30.34 -5.12
CA LYS A 181 -53.34 31.81 -5.31
C LYS A 181 -51.91 32.45 -5.30
N THR A 182 -51.51 33.42 -6.15
CA THR A 182 -51.48 34.90 -5.96
C THR A 182 -50.93 35.45 -4.61
N LYS A 183 -50.16 36.56 -4.50
CA LYS A 183 -49.66 37.60 -5.46
C LYS A 183 -48.65 38.58 -4.77
N LYS A 184 -47.76 39.22 -5.56
CA LYS A 184 -47.06 40.55 -5.37
C LYS A 184 -46.27 40.78 -4.04
N GLY A 185 -45.22 41.61 -3.94
CA GLY A 185 -44.63 42.63 -4.84
C GLY A 185 -44.93 44.06 -4.34
N GLY A 186 -44.04 45.07 -4.37
CA GLY A 186 -42.67 45.18 -4.90
C GLY A 186 -42.45 46.59 -5.52
N LYS A 187 -41.29 47.23 -5.29
CA LYS A 187 -40.88 48.51 -5.91
C LYS A 187 -39.42 48.87 -5.61
N GLU A 188 -38.72 49.45 -6.58
CA GLU A 188 -37.54 50.29 -6.41
C GLU A 188 -37.91 51.75 -6.68
N LYS A 189 -37.16 52.72 -6.15
CA LYS A 189 -36.95 54.02 -6.80
C LYS A 189 -35.75 54.82 -6.24
N ASP A 190 -34.80 55.06 -7.14
CA ASP A 190 -33.86 56.18 -7.27
C ASP A 190 -33.72 57.29 -6.18
N LYS A 191 -32.44 57.59 -5.92
CA LYS A 191 -31.76 58.91 -5.95
C LYS A 191 -31.50 59.79 -4.71
N ASP A 192 -30.19 59.93 -4.50
CA ASP A 192 -29.39 61.18 -4.39
C ASP A 192 -29.33 62.01 -3.08
N LYS A 193 -28.06 62.22 -2.68
CA LYS A 193 -27.40 63.44 -2.16
C LYS A 193 -27.31 63.78 -0.66
N ASP A 194 -26.02 63.84 -0.27
CA ASP A 194 -25.30 64.92 0.42
C ASP A 194 -25.54 65.25 1.92
N VAL A 195 -24.46 65.77 2.52
CA VAL A 195 -24.33 66.50 3.81
C VAL A 195 -24.25 65.67 5.11
N GLU A 196 -23.05 65.67 5.71
CA GLU A 196 -22.76 65.43 7.14
C GLU A 196 -22.86 66.77 7.92
N PRO A 197 -23.07 66.81 9.26
CA PRO A 197 -21.93 66.63 10.19
C PRO A 197 -22.22 66.13 11.64
N ALA A 198 -21.21 65.46 12.24
CA ALA A 198 -20.73 65.57 13.65
C ALA A 198 -21.70 65.40 14.86
N HIS A 199 -21.30 65.33 16.15
CA HIS A 199 -20.02 65.58 16.87
C HIS A 199 -19.81 64.57 18.05
N GLU A 200 -18.54 64.36 18.44
CA GLU A 200 -18.00 63.91 19.77
C GLU A 200 -18.40 62.54 20.39
N ASP A 201 -17.58 61.91 21.26
CA ASP A 201 -16.44 62.42 22.06
C ASP A 201 -15.24 61.42 22.25
N SER A 202 -14.02 61.96 22.46
CA SER A 202 -12.75 61.46 23.10
C SER A 202 -12.30 59.97 23.00
N LEU A 203 -11.10 59.62 22.47
CA LEU A 203 -9.67 59.78 22.95
C LEU A 203 -9.24 58.78 24.05
N GLU A 204 -8.01 58.25 24.18
CA GLU A 204 -6.63 58.58 23.70
C GLU A 204 -5.95 57.37 22.98
N GLU A 205 -5.12 57.50 21.93
CA GLU A 205 -3.62 57.65 21.86
C GLU A 205 -2.76 56.53 22.53
N LEU A 206 -1.55 56.12 22.08
CA LEU A 206 -0.44 56.78 21.33
C LEU A 206 0.35 55.84 20.37
N ASN A 207 0.94 56.43 19.30
CA ASN A 207 2.13 56.00 18.51
C ASN A 207 2.16 54.61 17.82
N GLY A 208 2.70 54.41 16.61
CA GLY A 208 3.65 55.20 15.79
C GLY A 208 4.98 54.41 15.66
N THR A 209 5.59 54.13 14.50
CA THR A 209 5.65 54.84 13.19
C THR A 209 6.04 53.87 12.04
N VAL A 210 6.01 54.34 10.78
CA VAL A 210 6.49 53.61 9.57
C VAL A 210 7.19 54.59 8.61
N PRO A 211 8.29 54.19 7.95
CA PRO A 211 8.69 54.81 6.68
C PRO A 211 8.74 53.85 5.48
N ARG A 212 8.28 54.40 4.36
CA ARG A 212 8.54 53.98 2.96
C ARG A 212 10.07 53.94 2.70
N GLY A 213 10.65 53.24 1.71
CA GLY A 213 10.10 52.54 0.54
C GLY A 213 10.66 53.14 -0.77
N SER A 214 11.20 52.32 -1.70
CA SER A 214 11.68 52.80 -3.03
C SER A 214 11.80 51.70 -4.10
N LEU A 215 12.10 52.09 -5.35
CA LEU A 215 12.09 51.28 -6.59
C LEU A 215 13.35 51.53 -7.46
N SER A 216 13.46 50.81 -8.60
CA SER A 216 14.49 50.88 -9.68
C SER A 216 15.65 49.87 -9.53
N ARG A 217 16.05 49.04 -10.53
CA ARG A 217 16.30 49.18 -11.99
C ARG A 217 17.71 49.75 -12.29
N ALA A 218 18.59 49.20 -13.15
CA ALA A 218 18.92 47.87 -13.69
C ALA A 218 19.82 48.06 -14.95
N THR A 219 21.08 47.59 -14.91
CA THR A 219 22.08 47.43 -16.00
C THR A 219 23.29 46.67 -15.38
N GLY A 220 24.21 45.98 -16.09
CA GLY A 220 24.35 45.65 -17.51
C GLY A 220 25.48 44.61 -17.76
N HIS A 221 25.53 44.05 -18.98
CA HIS A 221 26.53 43.12 -19.56
C HIS A 221 27.98 43.70 -19.68
N LEU A 222 29.08 43.00 -20.05
CA LEU A 222 29.44 41.63 -20.55
C LEU A 222 30.87 41.29 -19.93
N ALA A 223 31.80 40.40 -20.36
CA ALA A 223 32.00 39.56 -21.54
C ALA A 223 32.76 38.22 -21.29
N HIS A 224 32.54 37.26 -22.21
CA HIS A 224 33.33 36.09 -22.67
C HIS A 224 34.71 35.66 -22.11
N THR A 225 34.85 34.33 -22.00
CA THR A 225 35.80 33.59 -22.88
C THR A 225 35.25 32.22 -23.32
N GLN A 226 35.78 31.75 -24.45
CA GLN A 226 35.51 30.50 -25.19
C GLN A 226 36.44 29.36 -24.70
N SER A 227 36.40 28.09 -25.15
CA SER A 227 35.36 27.18 -25.66
C SER A 227 36.01 25.80 -25.90
N ALA A 228 35.32 24.69 -25.64
CA ALA A 228 35.69 23.38 -26.19
C ALA A 228 34.49 22.42 -26.21
N ALA A 229 34.41 21.59 -27.24
CA ALA A 229 33.47 20.47 -27.34
C ALA A 229 34.26 19.20 -27.70
N HIS A 230 33.74 18.03 -27.35
CA HIS A 230 34.14 16.78 -28.01
C HIS A 230 33.05 15.71 -27.89
N GLU A 231 32.64 15.19 -29.05
CA GLU A 231 31.98 13.89 -29.18
C GLU A 231 33.02 12.77 -29.10
N TYR A 232 32.60 11.56 -28.72
CA TYR A 232 33.11 10.33 -29.33
C TYR A 232 32.03 9.23 -29.35
N ASP A 233 32.08 8.40 -30.40
CA ASP A 233 31.04 7.46 -30.82
C ASP A 233 31.40 6.01 -30.48
N ALA A 234 30.44 5.08 -30.60
CA ALA A 234 30.63 3.67 -30.30
C ALA A 234 30.89 2.81 -31.56
N VAL A 235 31.72 1.77 -31.45
CA VAL A 235 31.97 0.79 -32.52
C VAL A 235 31.81 -0.64 -32.01
N ARG A 236 31.21 -1.49 -32.85
CA ARG A 236 30.97 -2.94 -32.61
C ARG A 236 32.08 -3.79 -33.24
N ASN A 237 32.25 -5.00 -32.71
CA ASN A 237 32.48 -6.26 -33.45
C ASN A 237 32.49 -7.44 -32.46
N SER A 238 32.23 -8.70 -32.81
CA SER A 238 31.50 -9.30 -33.95
C SER A 238 31.32 -10.80 -33.65
N ALA A 239 30.23 -11.43 -34.09
CA ALA A 239 29.98 -12.86 -33.85
C ALA A 239 30.56 -13.77 -34.96
N PRO A 240 31.02 -14.99 -34.64
CA PRO A 240 31.21 -16.09 -35.60
C PRO A 240 30.05 -17.11 -35.57
N THR A 241 29.81 -17.80 -36.69
CA THR A 241 28.78 -18.85 -36.83
C THR A 241 29.23 -19.98 -37.76
N LEU A 242 29.15 -21.23 -37.28
CA LEU A 242 29.22 -22.50 -38.03
C LEU A 242 28.33 -23.50 -37.26
N ASN A 243 27.25 -24.10 -37.79
CA ASN A 243 27.07 -25.06 -38.90
C ASN A 243 27.07 -26.55 -38.46
N ILE A 244 25.85 -27.13 -38.33
CA ILE A 244 25.29 -28.23 -39.18
C ILE A 244 26.16 -29.50 -39.35
N PRO A 245 25.66 -30.71 -39.02
CA PRO A 245 24.64 -31.35 -39.88
C PRO A 245 23.54 -32.22 -39.22
N SER A 246 22.57 -32.62 -40.05
CA SER A 246 21.42 -33.49 -39.73
C SER A 246 21.53 -34.87 -40.40
N ILE A 247 21.04 -35.92 -39.73
CA ILE A 247 20.66 -37.25 -40.25
C ILE A 247 19.51 -37.73 -39.33
N GLY A 248 18.43 -38.41 -39.74
CA GLY A 248 17.91 -38.84 -41.05
C GLY A 248 16.67 -39.74 -40.84
N GLU A 249 15.74 -39.82 -41.80
CA GLU A 249 14.53 -40.67 -41.69
C GLU A 249 14.83 -42.17 -41.84
N PRO A 250 13.88 -43.06 -41.49
CA PRO A 250 13.14 -43.73 -42.58
C PRO A 250 11.60 -43.83 -42.38
N ASN A 251 10.90 -44.09 -43.49
CA ASN A 251 9.44 -44.24 -43.59
C ASN A 251 8.92 -45.65 -43.17
N GLY A 252 7.65 -45.78 -42.76
CA GLY A 252 7.02 -47.07 -42.43
C GLY A 252 5.50 -47.05 -42.13
N SER A 253 4.69 -47.22 -43.17
CA SER A 253 3.21 -47.36 -43.22
C SER A 253 2.48 -48.17 -42.11
N GLY A 254 1.25 -47.78 -41.72
CA GLY A 254 0.33 -48.67 -40.96
C GLY A 254 -1.07 -48.11 -40.56
N SER A 255 -2.11 -48.62 -41.22
CA SER A 255 -3.58 -48.62 -40.93
C SER A 255 -4.18 -48.24 -39.54
N ARG A 256 -5.35 -47.57 -39.57
CA ARG A 256 -6.39 -47.54 -38.50
C ARG A 256 -6.96 -48.96 -38.20
N PRO A 257 -7.59 -49.19 -37.04
CA PRO A 257 -9.08 -49.17 -36.98
C PRO A 257 -9.66 -48.50 -35.70
N SER A 258 -10.98 -48.58 -35.52
CA SER A 258 -11.75 -47.94 -34.45
C SER A 258 -12.81 -48.87 -33.83
N GLY A 259 -13.00 -48.81 -32.51
CA GLY A 259 -14.13 -49.37 -31.75
C GLY A 259 -14.11 -48.77 -30.33
N SER A 260 -15.20 -48.32 -29.68
CA SER A 260 -16.57 -48.87 -29.52
C SER A 260 -16.69 -49.95 -28.44
N PRO A 261 -17.26 -49.61 -27.28
CA PRO A 261 -17.96 -50.54 -26.40
C PRO A 261 -19.48 -50.25 -26.35
N GLY A 262 -20.29 -51.27 -26.59
CA GLY A 262 -21.67 -51.39 -26.08
C GLY A 262 -21.74 -52.58 -25.10
N ALA A 263 -22.86 -52.89 -24.47
CA ALA A 263 -24.17 -52.22 -24.45
C ALA A 263 -24.93 -52.60 -23.16
N SER A 264 -25.99 -51.85 -22.83
CA SER A 264 -27.05 -52.26 -21.88
C SER A 264 -28.18 -52.99 -22.67
N PRO A 265 -29.19 -53.67 -22.06
CA PRO A 265 -30.14 -53.04 -21.12
C PRO A 265 -30.67 -53.91 -19.96
N ILE A 266 -31.34 -53.23 -19.01
CA ILE A 266 -32.46 -53.76 -18.22
C ILE A 266 -33.62 -52.75 -18.39
N ALA A 267 -34.87 -53.21 -18.43
CA ALA A 267 -36.05 -52.39 -18.73
C ALA A 267 -37.28 -52.83 -17.92
N LEU A 268 -38.40 -52.08 -18.08
CA LEU A 268 -39.69 -52.16 -17.37
C LEU A 268 -39.64 -51.52 -15.96
N SER A 269 -40.35 -50.43 -15.62
CA SER A 269 -41.79 -50.04 -15.73
C SER A 269 -42.68 -50.70 -14.65
N SER A 270 -43.61 -50.03 -13.95
CA SER A 270 -44.20 -48.68 -14.09
C SER A 270 -44.88 -48.18 -12.79
N SER A 271 -45.22 -46.87 -12.74
CA SER A 271 -46.14 -46.21 -11.79
C SER A 271 -47.62 -46.68 -11.96
N PRO A 272 -48.67 -46.15 -11.25
CA PRO A 272 -48.72 -45.05 -10.25
C PRO A 272 -49.65 -45.24 -9.01
N ASN A 273 -49.73 -44.20 -8.16
CA ASN A 273 -50.81 -43.89 -7.17
C ASN A 273 -51.01 -44.87 -5.96
N ASP A 274 -51.71 -44.55 -4.85
CA ASP A 274 -52.57 -43.39 -4.50
C ASP A 274 -52.52 -43.01 -2.98
N LEU A 275 -53.41 -42.10 -2.54
CA LEU A 275 -53.56 -41.44 -1.22
C LEU A 275 -53.87 -42.33 0.02
N SER A 276 -53.50 -41.89 1.24
CA SER A 276 -54.45 -41.36 2.27
C SER A 276 -53.92 -41.19 3.73
N SER A 277 -54.40 -40.12 4.41
CA SER A 277 -54.70 -39.95 5.87
C SER A 277 -53.70 -40.37 6.99
N SER A 278 -53.21 -39.45 7.86
CA SER A 278 -53.81 -38.98 9.16
C SER A 278 -53.57 -39.93 10.37
N SER A 279 -53.39 -39.51 11.64
CA SER A 279 -53.49 -38.18 12.31
C SER A 279 -52.97 -38.21 13.77
N LEU A 280 -52.40 -37.08 14.28
CA LEU A 280 -52.43 -36.60 15.71
C LEU A 280 -51.71 -37.49 16.79
N LEU A 281 -51.29 -37.05 17.99
CA LEU A 281 -51.11 -35.74 18.68
C LEU A 281 -50.05 -35.87 19.82
N ALA A 282 -49.64 -34.75 20.45
CA ALA A 282 -48.76 -34.67 21.65
C ALA A 282 -49.53 -34.05 22.86
N PRO A 283 -48.96 -33.54 23.99
CA PRO A 283 -47.59 -33.52 24.56
C PRO A 283 -47.52 -33.82 26.10
N SER A 284 -46.40 -33.51 26.81
CA SER A 284 -46.35 -32.58 27.99
C SER A 284 -45.15 -32.73 28.99
N SER A 285 -44.59 -31.58 29.42
CA SER A 285 -44.02 -31.20 30.76
C SER A 285 -42.93 -32.00 31.54
N ALA A 286 -41.98 -31.26 32.15
CA ALA A 286 -41.09 -31.65 33.27
C ALA A 286 -41.49 -30.91 34.59
N PRO A 287 -40.95 -31.21 35.80
CA PRO A 287 -39.66 -30.60 36.24
C PRO A 287 -38.81 -31.29 37.38
N GLN A 288 -37.55 -30.84 37.51
CA GLN A 288 -36.68 -30.77 38.72
C GLN A 288 -36.18 -32.05 39.47
N ALA A 289 -35.30 -31.85 40.47
CA ALA A 289 -34.26 -32.79 40.95
C ALA A 289 -34.33 -33.12 42.47
N PRO A 290 -33.53 -34.12 42.95
CA PRO A 290 -32.46 -33.79 43.93
C PRO A 290 -31.17 -34.66 43.82
N THR A 291 -30.24 -34.48 44.77
CA THR A 291 -29.00 -35.26 45.02
C THR A 291 -29.01 -35.79 46.48
N PRO A 292 -28.00 -36.53 47.06
CA PRO A 292 -26.74 -37.06 46.49
C PRO A 292 -26.34 -38.53 46.89
N SER A 293 -25.18 -38.99 46.39
CA SER A 293 -24.10 -39.74 47.11
C SER A 293 -23.84 -41.27 46.92
N VAL A 294 -22.53 -41.60 47.00
CA VAL A 294 -21.83 -42.92 47.21
C VAL A 294 -21.49 -43.81 45.97
N LYS A 295 -20.35 -44.53 46.09
CA LYS A 295 -19.54 -45.33 45.12
C LYS A 295 -19.88 -46.86 45.21
N PRO A 296 -19.33 -47.83 44.41
CA PRO A 296 -18.13 -47.81 43.54
C PRO A 296 -18.23 -48.48 42.13
N SER A 297 -17.07 -48.62 41.46
CA SER A 297 -16.82 -49.12 40.07
C SER A 297 -16.58 -50.66 40.00
N PRO A 298 -16.53 -51.37 38.83
CA PRO A 298 -15.36 -51.32 37.90
C PRO A 298 -15.57 -51.61 36.37
N ALA A 299 -14.54 -51.23 35.55
CA ALA A 299 -14.17 -51.74 34.18
C ALA A 299 -15.16 -51.49 32.99
N PRO A 300 -14.75 -51.51 31.68
CA PRO A 300 -13.51 -51.96 30.98
C PRO A 300 -12.56 -50.81 30.53
N LEU A 301 -11.25 -50.98 30.26
CA LEU A 301 -10.50 -51.66 29.16
C LEU A 301 -10.56 -51.02 27.74
N ASP A 302 -9.45 -50.33 27.38
CA ASP A 302 -8.63 -50.49 26.15
C ASP A 302 -9.20 -50.20 24.72
N ILE A 303 -8.50 -49.60 23.73
CA ILE A 303 -7.09 -49.16 23.56
C ILE A 303 -7.04 -47.70 22.91
N PRO A 304 -5.97 -47.16 22.24
CA PRO A 304 -5.30 -45.93 22.70
C PRO A 304 -5.49 -44.65 21.84
N LEU A 305 -4.98 -43.52 22.36
CA LEU A 305 -4.61 -42.33 21.59
C LEU A 305 -3.16 -41.92 21.87
N THR A 306 -2.46 -41.38 20.87
CA THR A 306 -0.99 -41.18 20.87
C THR A 306 -0.55 -40.00 21.74
N GLN A 307 0.61 -40.14 22.38
CA GLN A 307 1.16 -39.16 23.33
C GLN A 307 1.73 -37.91 22.64
N THR A 308 1.50 -36.74 23.24
CA THR A 308 2.35 -35.54 23.07
C THR A 308 3.18 -35.37 24.34
N ILE A 309 4.51 -35.27 24.20
CA ILE A 309 5.45 -35.25 25.33
C ILE A 309 5.86 -33.81 25.62
N LEU A 310 5.54 -33.28 26.82
CA LEU A 310 6.34 -32.27 27.52
C LEU A 310 5.85 -32.01 28.96
N SER A 311 6.29 -32.84 29.92
CA SER A 311 6.22 -32.49 31.34
C SER A 311 7.24 -33.28 32.18
N THR A 312 8.38 -32.64 32.49
CA THR A 312 9.33 -33.15 33.51
C THR A 312 9.78 -32.00 34.39
N SER A 313 9.31 -31.97 35.63
CA SER A 313 9.75 -31.00 36.64
C SER A 313 11.07 -31.41 37.26
N MET A 314 12.01 -30.46 37.44
CA MET A 314 13.13 -30.62 38.38
C MET A 314 13.32 -29.37 39.24
N THR A 315 13.10 -29.58 40.54
CA THR A 315 13.70 -28.88 41.71
C THR A 315 13.85 -27.35 41.68
N SER A 316 13.14 -26.70 42.59
CA SER A 316 13.33 -25.30 42.98
C SER A 316 14.71 -25.03 43.62
N SER A 317 15.34 -23.91 43.25
CA SER A 317 16.22 -23.17 44.15
C SER A 317 15.97 -21.66 43.97
N SER A 318 16.03 -20.89 45.06
CA SER A 318 15.56 -19.51 45.11
C SER A 318 16.69 -18.50 44.90
N PHE A 319 16.57 -17.61 43.91
CA PHE A 319 17.39 -16.41 43.80
C PHE A 319 16.56 -15.18 43.40
N THR A 320 16.97 -14.01 43.90
CA THR A 320 16.30 -12.71 43.74
C THR A 320 16.55 -12.07 42.37
N PRO A 321 15.65 -11.20 41.87
CA PRO A 321 15.79 -10.58 40.56
C PRO A 321 16.99 -9.62 40.48
N GLY A 322 17.92 -9.92 39.58
CA GLY A 322 19.05 -9.05 39.21
C GLY A 322 19.05 -8.79 37.70
N SER A 323 19.44 -7.59 37.28
CA SER A 323 19.41 -7.19 35.87
C SER A 323 20.46 -7.94 35.04
N THR A 324 20.02 -8.69 34.02
CA THR A 324 20.89 -9.35 33.03
C THR A 324 20.67 -8.74 31.65
N ALA A 325 21.58 -7.86 31.23
CA ALA A 325 21.58 -7.33 29.86
C ALA A 325 21.85 -8.47 28.87
N SER A 326 21.00 -8.60 27.84
CA SER A 326 21.04 -9.71 26.87
C SER A 326 22.12 -9.50 25.80
N SER A 327 23.39 -9.63 26.17
CA SER A 327 24.52 -9.46 25.25
C SER A 327 24.92 -10.78 24.58
N PHE A 328 24.67 -10.88 23.27
CA PHE A 328 25.10 -12.01 22.44
C PHE A 328 26.49 -11.73 21.81
N PRO A 329 27.45 -12.67 21.85
CA PRO A 329 28.74 -12.52 21.19
C PRO A 329 28.64 -12.82 19.68
N LEU A 330 29.03 -11.85 18.85
CA LEU A 330 29.28 -12.06 17.42
C LEU A 330 30.79 -12.24 17.20
N SER A 331 31.17 -13.29 16.49
CA SER A 331 32.57 -13.62 16.19
C SER A 331 33.06 -12.99 14.88
N ASP A 332 34.18 -12.27 14.92
CA ASP A 332 34.92 -11.78 13.76
C ASP A 332 36.42 -12.13 13.93
N PRO A 333 37.12 -12.73 12.95
CA PRO A 333 38.50 -13.21 13.14
C PRO A 333 39.59 -12.14 13.36
N ALA A 334 39.22 -10.86 13.50
CA ALA A 334 40.12 -9.72 13.29
C ALA A 334 40.44 -8.88 14.55
N GLY A 335 40.54 -9.50 15.74
CA GLY A 335 41.34 -9.00 16.89
C GLY A 335 40.96 -7.66 17.55
N GLY A 336 39.91 -6.97 17.09
CA GLY A 336 39.46 -5.70 17.67
C GLY A 336 38.66 -5.89 18.97
N LYS A 337 38.92 -5.06 19.99
CA LYS A 337 38.10 -5.03 21.21
C LYS A 337 36.68 -4.55 20.86
N ILE A 338 35.74 -5.49 20.80
CA ILE A 338 34.33 -5.25 20.47
C ILE A 338 33.71 -4.27 21.47
N LYS A 339 33.00 -3.24 20.97
CA LYS A 339 32.02 -2.53 21.79
C LYS A 339 30.79 -3.42 21.88
N GLN A 340 30.48 -3.84 23.11
CA GLN A 340 29.38 -4.76 23.45
C GLN A 340 28.08 -4.36 22.71
N PHE A 341 27.40 -5.36 22.13
CA PHE A 341 26.09 -5.17 21.52
C PHE A 341 25.04 -5.05 22.64
N ASP A 342 24.92 -3.83 23.17
CA ASP A 342 23.95 -3.47 24.19
C ASP A 342 22.64 -3.07 23.51
N ILE A 343 21.66 -3.98 23.53
CA ILE A 343 20.34 -3.74 22.95
C ILE A 343 19.50 -2.77 23.79
N ASP A 344 19.77 -2.66 25.09
CA ASP A 344 19.00 -1.85 26.03
C ASP A 344 19.35 -0.36 25.94
N ASP A 345 20.64 -0.03 25.80
CA ASP A 345 21.07 1.33 25.44
C ASP A 345 20.50 1.75 24.07
N MET A 346 20.43 0.85 23.09
CA MET A 346 19.85 1.17 21.78
C MET A 346 18.34 1.42 21.86
N ILE A 347 17.58 0.61 22.61
CA ILE A 347 16.16 0.85 22.88
C ILE A 347 15.96 2.17 23.63
N GLN A 348 16.75 2.43 24.69
CA GLN A 348 16.68 3.67 25.46
C GLN A 348 16.93 4.90 24.58
N ARG A 349 17.99 4.89 23.76
CA ARG A 349 18.31 5.97 22.80
C ARG A 349 17.22 6.20 21.76
N LEU A 350 16.51 5.16 21.34
CA LEU A 350 15.37 5.26 20.42
C LEU A 350 14.16 5.89 21.12
N LEU A 351 13.74 5.35 22.27
CA LEU A 351 12.64 5.88 23.07
C LEU A 351 12.84 7.36 23.42
N ASP A 352 14.03 7.74 23.86
CA ASP A 352 14.35 9.13 24.24
C ASP A 352 14.24 10.11 23.07
N VAL A 353 14.52 9.67 21.83
CA VAL A 353 14.24 10.45 20.60
C VAL A 353 12.74 10.56 20.36
N GLY A 354 11.97 9.48 20.50
CA GLY A 354 10.52 9.47 20.32
C GLY A 354 9.82 10.48 21.23
N TYR A 355 10.20 10.51 22.50
CA TYR A 355 9.70 11.47 23.49
C TYR A 355 10.11 12.94 23.23
N THR A 356 10.99 13.25 22.27
CA THR A 356 11.29 14.65 21.90
C THR A 356 10.24 15.29 20.99
N GLY A 357 9.47 14.50 20.23
CA GLY A 357 8.59 15.00 19.16
C GLY A 357 9.33 15.79 18.05
N LYS A 358 10.65 15.59 17.89
CA LYS A 358 11.52 16.30 16.94
C LYS A 358 12.24 15.32 16.01
N VAL A 359 12.00 15.48 14.70
CA VAL A 359 12.74 14.75 13.67
C VAL A 359 14.16 15.32 13.57
N SER A 360 15.17 14.56 14.00
CA SER A 360 16.57 14.98 13.87
C SER A 360 17.11 14.75 12.45
N LYS A 361 18.12 15.53 12.05
CA LYS A 361 18.88 15.29 10.81
C LYS A 361 19.78 14.06 10.96
N SER A 362 20.44 13.91 12.10
CA SER A 362 21.15 12.69 12.50
C SER A 362 20.16 11.62 13.00
N LEU A 363 20.64 10.40 13.13
CA LEU A 363 19.98 9.32 13.88
C LEU A 363 20.66 9.20 15.26
N CYS A 364 19.97 8.65 16.27
CA CYS A 364 20.60 8.34 17.57
C CYS A 364 21.50 7.09 17.54
N LEU A 365 21.36 6.24 16.51
CA LEU A 365 22.21 5.07 16.29
C LEU A 365 23.20 5.30 15.13
N LYS A 366 24.36 4.66 15.23
CA LYS A 366 25.44 4.68 14.23
C LYS A 366 25.19 3.60 13.17
N ASN A 367 25.72 3.80 11.96
CA ASN A 367 25.57 2.83 10.86
C ASN A 367 26.08 1.40 11.20
N THR A 368 27.03 1.27 12.13
CA THR A 368 27.49 -0.03 12.67
C THR A 368 26.50 -0.68 13.63
N GLU A 369 25.84 0.12 14.46
CA GLU A 369 24.80 -0.33 15.40
C GLU A 369 23.56 -0.78 14.61
N ILE A 370 23.16 0.00 13.59
CA ILE A 370 22.11 -0.38 12.63
C ILE A 370 22.43 -1.71 11.94
N ALA A 371 23.66 -1.88 11.43
CA ALA A 371 24.05 -3.12 10.76
C ALA A 371 24.00 -4.35 11.69
N ALA A 372 24.40 -4.18 12.95
CA ALA A 372 24.31 -5.25 13.96
C ALA A 372 22.86 -5.60 14.34
N ILE A 373 21.98 -4.60 14.50
CA ILE A 373 20.53 -4.80 14.70
C ILE A 373 19.95 -5.57 13.50
N CYS A 374 20.24 -5.15 12.27
CA CYS A 374 19.75 -5.82 11.08
C CYS A 374 20.22 -7.28 10.99
N GLN A 375 21.50 -7.56 11.29
CA GLN A 375 22.01 -8.93 11.30
C GLN A 375 21.31 -9.79 12.36
N ALA A 376 21.28 -9.33 13.62
CA ALA A 376 20.67 -10.09 14.71
C ALA A 376 19.16 -10.34 14.49
N ALA A 377 18.41 -9.34 14.02
CA ALA A 377 17.00 -9.52 13.72
C ALA A 377 16.76 -10.45 12.53
N ARG A 378 17.58 -10.38 11.49
CA ARG A 378 17.53 -11.30 10.34
C ARG A 378 17.70 -12.76 10.78
N ASP A 379 18.65 -13.02 11.66
CA ASP A 379 18.95 -14.37 12.12
C ASP A 379 17.83 -14.91 13.04
N VAL A 380 17.21 -14.05 13.87
CA VAL A 380 15.96 -14.38 14.60
C VAL A 380 14.82 -14.71 13.63
N PHE A 381 14.59 -13.90 12.58
CA PHE A 381 13.50 -14.15 11.63
C PHE A 381 13.69 -15.44 10.84
N LEU A 382 14.92 -15.79 10.45
CA LEU A 382 15.20 -17.02 9.69
C LEU A 382 15.11 -18.29 10.55
N ASN A 383 15.33 -18.17 11.87
CA ASN A 383 15.13 -19.27 12.81
C ASN A 383 13.66 -19.51 13.17
N GLN A 384 12.78 -18.52 13.00
CA GLN A 384 11.33 -18.66 13.21
C GLN A 384 10.59 -19.05 11.90
N PRO A 385 9.43 -19.74 11.97
CA PRO A 385 8.65 -20.17 10.79
C PRO A 385 8.21 -19.05 9.84
N THR A 386 7.87 -19.39 8.58
CA THR A 386 7.33 -18.40 7.62
C THR A 386 5.85 -18.08 7.86
N LEU A 387 5.12 -19.02 8.46
CA LEU A 387 3.78 -18.88 9.02
C LEU A 387 3.91 -19.05 10.54
N ILE A 388 3.72 -17.99 11.32
CA ILE A 388 3.90 -18.02 12.78
C ILE A 388 2.62 -18.53 13.46
N GLU A 389 2.75 -19.44 14.42
CA GLU A 389 1.61 -19.92 15.23
C GLU A 389 1.73 -19.33 16.65
N LEU A 390 0.68 -18.64 17.12
CA LEU A 390 0.69 -17.82 18.35
C LEU A 390 -0.43 -18.21 19.32
N SER A 391 -0.11 -18.17 20.63
CA SER A 391 -1.11 -18.23 21.69
C SER A 391 -1.52 -16.80 22.14
N PRO A 392 -2.79 -16.60 22.55
CA PRO A 392 -3.21 -15.40 23.26
C PRO A 392 -2.61 -15.36 24.69
N PRO A 393 -2.65 -14.20 25.37
CA PRO A 393 -3.15 -12.91 24.89
C PRO A 393 -2.15 -12.23 23.95
N VAL A 394 -2.65 -11.51 22.93
CA VAL A 394 -1.80 -10.79 21.96
C VAL A 394 -2.46 -9.51 21.47
N LYS A 395 -1.66 -8.46 21.24
CA LYS A 395 -2.10 -7.18 20.68
C LYS A 395 -1.67 -7.06 19.23
N ILE A 396 -2.64 -6.93 18.33
CA ILE A 396 -2.45 -6.91 16.89
C ILE A 396 -2.46 -5.45 16.39
N VAL A 397 -1.46 -5.10 15.56
CA VAL A 397 -1.18 -3.73 15.11
C VAL A 397 -1.05 -3.73 13.58
N GLY A 398 -1.74 -2.81 12.90
CA GLY A 398 -1.65 -2.61 11.46
C GLY A 398 -0.53 -1.64 11.05
N ASP A 399 -0.69 -1.03 9.88
CA ASP A 399 0.26 -0.10 9.26
C ASP A 399 0.73 1.00 10.24
N VAL A 400 2.04 1.29 10.25
CA VAL A 400 2.67 2.33 11.09
C VAL A 400 3.34 3.43 10.25
N HIS A 401 3.82 3.09 9.05
CA HIS A 401 4.34 4.02 8.02
C HIS A 401 5.22 5.16 8.57
N GLY A 402 6.23 4.84 9.38
CA GLY A 402 7.18 5.83 9.90
C GLY A 402 6.58 6.93 10.79
N GLN A 403 5.37 6.75 11.34
CA GLN A 403 4.74 7.66 12.31
C GLN A 403 5.26 7.39 13.74
N TYR A 404 6.57 7.56 13.94
CA TYR A 404 7.26 7.10 15.14
C TYR A 404 6.69 7.60 16.48
N SER A 405 6.28 8.86 16.59
CA SER A 405 5.65 9.37 17.82
C SER A 405 4.28 8.73 18.10
N ASP A 406 3.55 8.29 17.08
CA ASP A 406 2.29 7.57 17.25
C ASP A 406 2.53 6.10 17.64
N LEU A 407 3.63 5.48 17.18
CA LEU A 407 4.08 4.18 17.71
C LEU A 407 4.42 4.24 19.21
N ILE A 408 5.10 5.31 19.68
CA ILE A 408 5.33 5.49 21.12
C ILE A 408 3.99 5.70 21.87
N ARG A 409 3.05 6.45 21.30
CA ARG A 409 1.68 6.57 21.87
C ARG A 409 0.95 5.23 21.93
N LEU A 410 1.17 4.33 20.97
CA LEU A 410 0.61 2.98 20.97
C LEU A 410 1.14 2.18 22.16
N PHE A 411 2.45 2.16 22.38
CA PHE A 411 3.04 1.46 23.53
C PHE A 411 2.70 2.12 24.89
N GLU A 412 2.52 3.44 24.94
CA GLU A 412 2.02 4.15 26.15
C GLU A 412 0.54 3.85 26.46
N MET A 413 -0.27 3.52 25.44
CA MET A 413 -1.67 3.14 25.58
C MET A 413 -1.84 1.66 25.94
N CYS A 414 -1.15 0.80 25.20
CA CYS A 414 -1.31 -0.64 25.21
C CYS A 414 -0.30 -1.39 26.12
N GLY A 415 0.73 -0.70 26.62
CA GLY A 415 1.82 -1.29 27.41
C GLY A 415 3.07 -1.62 26.57
N PHE A 416 4.25 -1.27 27.09
CA PHE A 416 5.53 -1.53 26.44
C PHE A 416 5.94 -3.02 26.53
N PRO A 417 6.59 -3.61 25.50
CA PRO A 417 7.12 -4.96 25.57
C PRO A 417 8.11 -5.14 26.75
N PRO A 418 7.99 -6.21 27.55
CA PRO A 418 7.20 -7.42 27.33
C PRO A 418 5.87 -7.45 28.11
N ALA A 419 5.39 -6.32 28.64
CA ALA A 419 4.15 -6.26 29.43
C ALA A 419 2.87 -6.54 28.60
N ALA A 420 2.97 -6.50 27.27
CA ALA A 420 2.01 -7.06 26.34
C ALA A 420 2.76 -7.78 25.21
N ASN A 421 2.20 -8.90 24.74
CA ASN A 421 2.65 -9.57 23.52
C ASN A 421 2.12 -8.80 22.30
N TYR A 422 2.91 -8.73 21.23
CA TYR A 422 2.55 -7.98 20.01
C TYR A 422 2.71 -8.79 18.73
N LEU A 423 1.76 -8.60 17.80
CA LEU A 423 1.86 -8.99 16.41
C LEU A 423 1.60 -7.77 15.52
N PHE A 424 2.61 -7.29 14.81
CA PHE A 424 2.40 -6.28 13.77
C PHE A 424 2.20 -6.95 12.41
N LEU A 425 1.28 -6.41 11.61
CA LEU A 425 0.85 -6.98 10.33
C LEU A 425 1.72 -6.54 9.15
N GLY A 426 2.34 -5.35 9.20
CA GLY A 426 3.23 -4.86 8.14
C GLY A 426 3.35 -3.34 8.07
N ASP A 427 3.94 -2.85 6.97
CA ASP A 427 4.02 -1.45 6.55
C ASP A 427 4.57 -0.52 7.64
N TYR A 428 5.81 -0.81 8.05
CA TYR A 428 6.56 -0.08 9.08
C TYR A 428 7.15 1.22 8.55
N VAL A 429 7.48 1.26 7.26
CA VAL A 429 8.28 2.30 6.61
C VAL A 429 7.53 3.06 5.52
N ASP A 430 8.23 4.01 4.87
CA ASP A 430 7.72 4.98 3.89
C ASP A 430 6.66 5.96 4.43
N ARG A 431 6.35 6.99 3.63
CA ARG A 431 5.27 7.98 3.80
C ARG A 431 5.38 8.92 5.00
N GLY A 432 5.69 8.40 6.19
CA GLY A 432 5.94 9.16 7.41
C GLY A 432 7.29 9.87 7.44
N LYS A 433 7.73 10.22 8.65
CA LYS A 433 8.83 11.19 8.87
C LYS A 433 10.06 10.57 9.54
N GLN A 434 9.90 9.43 10.20
CA GLN A 434 10.91 8.76 11.03
C GLN A 434 10.80 7.24 10.83
N SER A 435 10.89 6.79 9.58
CA SER A 435 10.83 5.38 9.22
C SER A 435 11.98 4.60 9.86
N LEU A 436 13.16 5.22 9.94
CA LEU A 436 14.36 4.63 10.56
C LEU A 436 14.14 4.33 12.04
N GLU A 437 13.72 5.30 12.85
CA GLU A 437 13.47 5.07 14.28
C GLU A 437 12.33 4.07 14.51
N THR A 438 11.31 4.10 13.64
CA THR A 438 10.19 3.15 13.67
C THR A 438 10.67 1.71 13.50
N ILE A 439 11.31 1.39 12.37
CA ILE A 439 11.78 0.02 12.12
C ILE A 439 12.86 -0.40 13.12
N LEU A 440 13.77 0.51 13.51
CA LEU A 440 14.83 0.16 14.46
C LEU A 440 14.28 -0.19 15.85
N LEU A 441 13.28 0.52 16.36
CA LEU A 441 12.66 0.16 17.65
C LEU A 441 11.96 -1.21 17.57
N LEU A 442 11.24 -1.47 16.48
CA LEU A 442 10.56 -2.75 16.26
C LEU A 442 11.56 -3.91 16.14
N LEU A 443 12.64 -3.75 15.38
CA LEU A 443 13.70 -4.76 15.29
C LEU A 443 14.43 -4.96 16.63
N CYS A 444 14.67 -3.89 17.40
CA CYS A 444 15.26 -4.01 18.74
C CYS A 444 14.36 -4.79 19.71
N TYR A 445 13.04 -4.54 19.70
CA TYR A 445 12.11 -5.36 20.49
C TYR A 445 12.01 -6.80 19.98
N LYS A 446 12.12 -7.04 18.67
CA LYS A 446 12.18 -8.41 18.12
C LYS A 446 13.42 -9.18 18.58
N ILE A 447 14.57 -8.52 18.67
CA ILE A 447 15.81 -9.13 19.18
C ILE A 447 15.71 -9.40 20.69
N LYS A 448 15.15 -8.47 21.46
CA LYS A 448 15.08 -8.59 22.92
C LYS A 448 14.00 -9.56 23.41
N TYR A 449 12.86 -9.62 22.72
CA TYR A 449 11.68 -10.41 23.11
C TYR A 449 11.20 -11.28 21.93
N PRO A 450 12.02 -12.21 21.40
CA PRO A 450 11.74 -12.92 20.15
C PRO A 450 10.45 -13.75 20.19
N GLU A 451 10.04 -14.23 21.37
CA GLU A 451 8.84 -15.07 21.56
C GLU A 451 7.62 -14.29 22.10
N ASN A 452 7.72 -12.97 22.28
CA ASN A 452 6.61 -12.10 22.70
C ASN A 452 6.31 -10.98 21.69
N PHE A 453 7.22 -10.73 20.75
CA PHE A 453 7.15 -9.63 19.80
C PHE A 453 7.28 -10.17 18.37
N PHE A 454 6.29 -9.96 17.53
CA PHE A 454 6.19 -10.54 16.19
C PHE A 454 5.90 -9.47 15.15
N LEU A 455 6.55 -9.60 13.99
CA LEU A 455 6.53 -8.63 12.89
C LEU A 455 6.34 -9.42 11.59
N LEU A 456 5.17 -9.29 10.97
CA LEU A 456 4.92 -9.83 9.63
C LEU A 456 5.48 -8.88 8.56
N ARG A 457 5.49 -9.34 7.31
CA ARG A 457 5.87 -8.55 6.15
C ARG A 457 4.66 -7.78 5.60
N GLY A 458 4.79 -6.47 5.45
CA GLY A 458 3.89 -5.67 4.63
C GLY A 458 4.37 -5.54 3.18
N ASN A 459 3.54 -4.96 2.31
CA ASN A 459 3.92 -4.73 0.91
C ASN A 459 4.92 -3.57 0.76
N HIS A 460 5.02 -2.68 1.74
CA HIS A 460 6.08 -1.68 1.80
C HIS A 460 7.44 -2.26 2.21
N GLU A 461 7.51 -3.45 2.83
CA GLU A 461 8.77 -4.14 3.13
C GLU A 461 9.37 -4.87 1.92
N CYS A 462 9.60 -4.16 0.82
CA CYS A 462 10.29 -4.68 -0.38
C CYS A 462 11.17 -3.63 -1.08
N ALA A 463 12.03 -4.09 -2.00
CA ALA A 463 12.95 -3.20 -2.71
C ALA A 463 12.20 -2.18 -3.58
N ASN A 464 11.15 -2.60 -4.29
CA ASN A 464 10.45 -1.79 -5.28
C ASN A 464 9.66 -0.62 -4.66
N VAL A 465 8.99 -0.84 -3.52
CA VAL A 465 8.12 0.15 -2.89
C VAL A 465 8.93 1.18 -2.08
N THR A 466 9.84 0.72 -1.22
CA THR A 466 10.75 1.61 -0.44
C THR A 466 11.60 2.55 -1.30
N ARG A 467 11.86 2.15 -2.55
CA ARG A 467 12.59 2.94 -3.54
C ARG A 467 11.87 4.21 -3.98
N VAL A 468 10.55 4.27 -3.78
CA VAL A 468 9.63 5.31 -4.29
C VAL A 468 8.98 6.13 -3.17
N TYR A 469 8.51 5.49 -2.08
CA TYR A 469 7.61 6.15 -1.12
C TYR A 469 8.27 6.79 0.12
N GLY A 470 9.61 6.73 0.23
CA GLY A 470 10.39 7.62 1.10
C GLY A 470 11.60 6.97 1.79
N PHE A 471 11.55 5.69 2.11
CA PHE A 471 12.53 5.03 2.98
C PHE A 471 13.93 4.94 2.36
N TYR A 472 14.03 4.71 1.05
CA TYR A 472 15.30 4.81 0.33
C TYR A 472 15.94 6.21 0.49
N ASP A 473 15.16 7.28 0.29
CA ASP A 473 15.67 8.65 0.37
C ASP A 473 15.90 9.09 1.82
N GLU A 474 15.17 8.55 2.79
CA GLU A 474 15.48 8.70 4.22
C GLU A 474 16.83 8.05 4.58
N CYS A 475 17.00 6.76 4.26
CA CYS A 475 18.24 6.02 4.45
C CYS A 475 19.42 6.73 3.78
N LYS A 476 19.27 7.13 2.51
CA LYS A 476 20.30 7.87 1.75
C LYS A 476 20.65 9.23 2.36
N ARG A 477 19.70 9.91 3.01
CA ARG A 477 19.86 11.25 3.60
C ARG A 477 20.42 11.24 5.02
N ARG A 478 20.08 10.22 5.83
CA ARG A 478 20.41 10.14 7.27
C ARG A 478 21.52 9.13 7.57
N CYS A 479 21.64 8.09 6.76
CA CYS A 479 22.62 7.01 6.88
C CYS A 479 23.45 6.91 5.58
N ASN A 480 23.19 5.92 4.72
CA ASN A 480 23.74 5.77 3.38
C ASN A 480 22.95 4.70 2.58
N ILE A 481 23.29 4.51 1.30
CA ILE A 481 22.59 3.54 0.41
C ILE A 481 22.89 2.07 0.78
N LYS A 482 24.06 1.75 1.38
CA LYS A 482 24.34 0.39 1.89
C LYS A 482 23.37 0.06 3.03
N THR A 483 23.09 1.01 3.93
CA THR A 483 22.12 0.84 5.02
C THR A 483 20.72 0.49 4.50
N TRP A 484 20.25 1.14 3.42
CA TRP A 484 18.97 0.75 2.79
C TRP A 484 18.99 -0.69 2.28
N LYS A 485 20.06 -1.12 1.58
CA LYS A 485 20.19 -2.52 1.14
C LYS A 485 20.12 -3.49 2.32
N THR A 486 20.85 -3.20 3.40
CA THR A 486 20.83 -4.01 4.62
C THR A 486 19.45 -4.08 5.28
N PHE A 487 18.58 -3.07 5.13
CA PHE A 487 17.17 -3.21 5.52
C PHE A 487 16.36 -4.09 4.56
N ILE A 488 16.59 -4.03 3.24
CA ILE A 488 15.98 -4.97 2.28
C ILE A 488 16.39 -6.42 2.59
N ASP A 489 17.66 -6.65 2.95
CA ASP A 489 18.17 -7.97 3.34
C ASP A 489 17.44 -8.54 4.59
N VAL A 490 16.96 -7.67 5.50
CA VAL A 490 16.10 -8.02 6.64
C VAL A 490 14.64 -8.23 6.21
N PHE A 491 14.09 -7.31 5.42
CA PHE A 491 12.70 -7.36 4.96
C PHE A 491 12.40 -8.61 4.14
N ASN A 492 13.37 -9.06 3.34
CA ASN A 492 13.30 -10.31 2.60
C ASN A 492 13.22 -11.56 3.50
N CYS A 493 13.58 -11.43 4.79
CA CYS A 493 13.53 -12.50 5.78
C CYS A 493 12.29 -12.46 6.69
N LEU A 494 11.41 -11.45 6.60
CA LEU A 494 10.21 -11.36 7.44
C LEU A 494 9.23 -12.54 7.19
N PRO A 495 8.56 -13.09 8.23
CA PRO A 495 7.46 -14.04 8.05
C PRO A 495 6.26 -13.35 7.37
N ILE A 496 5.40 -14.14 6.72
CA ILE A 496 4.38 -13.63 5.79
C ILE A 496 2.98 -13.57 6.41
N ALA A 497 2.66 -14.53 7.27
CA ALA A 497 1.38 -14.61 7.95
C ALA A 497 1.57 -15.19 9.37
N ALA A 498 0.54 -15.05 10.20
CA ALA A 498 0.44 -15.74 11.49
C ALA A 498 -0.95 -16.35 11.68
N ILE A 499 -1.08 -17.27 12.63
CA ILE A 499 -2.35 -17.80 13.12
C ILE A 499 -2.37 -17.66 14.64
N VAL A 500 -3.40 -17.00 15.19
CA VAL A 500 -3.60 -16.88 16.64
C VAL A 500 -4.65 -17.91 17.10
N ALA A 501 -4.29 -18.72 18.11
CA ALA A 501 -5.12 -19.76 18.72
C ALA A 501 -5.80 -20.72 17.71
N SER A 502 -5.16 -21.00 16.57
CA SER A 502 -5.73 -21.75 15.44
C SER A 502 -7.00 -21.15 14.80
N LYS A 503 -7.50 -20.00 15.29
CA LYS A 503 -8.81 -19.44 14.92
C LYS A 503 -8.78 -18.09 14.20
N ILE A 504 -7.72 -17.31 14.36
CA ILE A 504 -7.57 -16.00 13.68
C ILE A 504 -6.41 -16.08 12.68
N PHE A 505 -6.68 -15.92 11.38
CA PHE A 505 -5.65 -15.80 10.35
C PHE A 505 -5.18 -14.35 10.21
N CYS A 506 -3.88 -14.11 10.38
CA CYS A 506 -3.29 -12.76 10.36
C CYS A 506 -2.34 -12.60 9.18
N VAL A 507 -2.56 -11.56 8.36
CA VAL A 507 -1.76 -11.28 7.14
C VAL A 507 -1.82 -9.79 6.82
N HIS A 508 -0.89 -9.23 6.04
CA HIS A 508 -0.95 -7.81 5.67
C HIS A 508 -2.09 -7.50 4.67
N GLY A 509 -2.02 -8.12 3.49
CA GLY A 509 -2.95 -7.93 2.39
C GLY A 509 -4.21 -8.77 2.59
N GLY A 510 -4.17 -10.05 2.25
CA GLY A 510 -5.39 -10.86 2.32
C GLY A 510 -5.20 -12.28 1.79
N LEU A 511 -6.21 -12.77 1.07
CA LEU A 511 -6.26 -14.12 0.54
C LEU A 511 -5.63 -14.20 -0.87
N SER A 512 -5.36 -15.41 -1.35
CA SER A 512 -4.87 -15.66 -2.72
C SER A 512 -5.70 -16.76 -3.40
N PRO A 513 -6.00 -16.67 -4.72
CA PRO A 513 -6.53 -17.79 -5.48
C PRO A 513 -5.52 -18.95 -5.58
N SER A 514 -4.24 -18.68 -5.28
CA SER A 514 -3.15 -19.66 -5.24
C SER A 514 -2.99 -20.35 -3.89
N LEU A 515 -3.73 -19.96 -2.84
CA LEU A 515 -3.61 -20.53 -1.49
C LEU A 515 -4.53 -21.76 -1.35
N GLN A 516 -3.97 -22.96 -1.47
CA GLN A 516 -4.73 -24.22 -1.38
C GLN A 516 -4.46 -24.99 -0.09
N SER A 517 -3.34 -24.71 0.59
CA SER A 517 -3.02 -25.19 1.92
C SER A 517 -2.18 -24.18 2.69
N MET A 518 -2.30 -24.13 4.03
CA MET A 518 -1.37 -23.38 4.89
C MET A 518 0.10 -23.79 4.69
N GLU A 519 0.34 -25.03 4.23
CA GLU A 519 1.67 -25.51 3.87
C GLU A 519 2.26 -24.78 2.64
N ASP A 520 1.45 -24.15 1.80
CA ASP A 520 1.94 -23.28 0.71
C ASP A 520 2.67 -22.05 1.28
N ILE A 521 2.18 -21.48 2.38
CA ILE A 521 2.80 -20.35 3.07
C ILE A 521 4.07 -20.81 3.79
N LYS A 522 4.03 -21.96 4.47
CA LYS A 522 5.22 -22.54 5.13
C LYS A 522 6.34 -22.85 4.15
N ARG A 523 6.02 -23.26 2.91
CA ARG A 523 6.96 -23.51 1.81
C ARG A 523 7.61 -22.25 1.21
N ILE A 524 7.16 -21.03 1.54
CA ILE A 524 7.81 -19.80 1.06
C ILE A 524 9.21 -19.69 1.69
N HIS A 525 10.24 -19.98 0.88
CA HIS A 525 11.63 -19.86 1.28
C HIS A 525 12.03 -18.38 1.51
N ARG A 526 12.84 -18.14 2.54
CA ARG A 526 13.38 -16.84 2.91
C ARG A 526 14.91 -16.92 3.00
N PRO A 527 15.67 -15.88 2.60
CA PRO A 527 15.23 -14.59 2.05
C PRO A 527 14.61 -14.69 0.64
N THR A 528 13.54 -13.92 0.40
CA THR A 528 12.95 -13.69 -0.94
C THR A 528 12.50 -12.24 -1.08
N ASP A 529 12.51 -11.69 -2.30
CA ASP A 529 11.80 -10.42 -2.59
C ASP A 529 10.31 -10.70 -2.83
N VAL A 530 9.49 -9.65 -2.92
CA VAL A 530 8.07 -9.77 -3.27
C VAL A 530 7.93 -9.87 -4.81
N PRO A 531 7.35 -10.94 -5.36
CA PRO A 531 7.13 -11.08 -6.80
C PRO A 531 6.03 -10.16 -7.30
N ASP A 532 5.97 -9.92 -8.60
CA ASP A 532 4.92 -9.10 -9.24
C ASP A 532 3.53 -9.81 -9.31
N TYR A 533 3.47 -11.12 -9.03
CA TYR A 533 2.24 -11.93 -9.07
C TYR A 533 2.36 -13.22 -8.23
N GLY A 534 1.23 -13.89 -8.00
CA GLY A 534 1.14 -15.18 -7.29
C GLY A 534 1.11 -15.06 -5.76
N LEU A 535 1.10 -16.20 -5.06
CA LEU A 535 0.78 -16.29 -3.62
C LEU A 535 1.42 -15.19 -2.73
N LEU A 536 2.74 -14.96 -2.82
CA LEU A 536 3.41 -13.94 -1.99
C LEU A 536 3.09 -12.49 -2.42
N ASN A 537 2.70 -12.26 -3.67
CA ASN A 537 2.14 -10.97 -4.06
C ASN A 537 0.75 -10.80 -3.43
N ASP A 538 -0.10 -11.82 -3.56
CA ASP A 538 -1.51 -11.76 -3.16
C ASP A 538 -1.70 -11.62 -1.65
N LEU A 539 -0.94 -12.37 -0.85
CA LEU A 539 -0.94 -12.25 0.61
C LEU A 539 -0.58 -10.82 1.08
N LEU A 540 0.13 -10.02 0.26
CA LEU A 540 0.58 -8.67 0.60
C LEU A 540 -0.22 -7.54 -0.06
N TRP A 541 -0.94 -7.81 -1.16
CA TRP A 541 -1.58 -6.78 -2.00
C TRP A 541 -3.08 -6.96 -2.26
N SER A 542 -3.67 -8.12 -1.93
CA SER A 542 -5.10 -8.34 -2.14
C SER A 542 -5.98 -7.57 -1.14
N ASP A 543 -7.21 -7.22 -1.54
CA ASP A 543 -8.20 -6.53 -0.69
C ASP A 543 -9.56 -7.25 -0.70
N PRO A 544 -10.33 -7.22 0.40
CA PRO A 544 -11.74 -7.58 0.37
C PRO A 544 -12.55 -6.59 -0.47
N SER A 545 -13.64 -7.04 -1.11
CA SER A 545 -14.56 -6.18 -1.87
C SER A 545 -16.03 -6.58 -1.69
N ASP A 546 -16.88 -5.58 -1.54
CA ASP A 546 -18.35 -5.73 -1.52
C ASP A 546 -18.96 -5.95 -2.90
N THR A 547 -18.25 -5.61 -3.98
CA THR A 547 -18.76 -5.73 -5.37
C THR A 547 -18.28 -6.97 -6.08
N ALA A 548 -17.15 -7.54 -5.67
CA ALA A 548 -16.62 -8.77 -6.25
C ALA A 548 -17.48 -9.96 -5.83
N LEU A 549 -17.92 -10.76 -6.81
CA LEU A 549 -18.65 -12.01 -6.55
C LEU A 549 -17.69 -13.15 -6.16
N ASP A 550 -16.47 -13.11 -6.68
CA ASP A 550 -15.39 -14.10 -6.51
C ASP A 550 -14.05 -13.36 -6.50
N TRP A 551 -13.14 -13.61 -7.45
CA TRP A 551 -11.90 -12.85 -7.65
C TRP A 551 -12.04 -11.83 -8.80
N GLU A 552 -11.57 -10.60 -8.59
CA GLU A 552 -11.52 -9.54 -9.61
C GLU A 552 -10.14 -8.85 -9.63
N ASP A 553 -9.72 -8.25 -10.74
CA ASP A 553 -8.48 -7.45 -10.80
C ASP A 553 -8.54 -6.26 -9.82
N ASN A 554 -7.57 -6.10 -8.91
CA ASN A 554 -7.59 -4.99 -7.95
C ASN A 554 -7.39 -3.63 -8.65
N GLU A 555 -8.22 -2.62 -8.34
CA GLU A 555 -8.09 -1.25 -8.90
C GLU A 555 -6.72 -0.59 -8.60
N ARG A 556 -5.98 -1.08 -7.60
CA ARG A 556 -4.58 -0.70 -7.33
C ARG A 556 -3.62 -1.07 -8.47
N GLY A 557 -3.98 -2.03 -9.32
CA GLY A 557 -3.18 -2.52 -10.45
C GLY A 557 -2.14 -3.57 -10.07
N VAL A 558 -2.34 -4.28 -8.96
CA VAL A 558 -1.50 -5.38 -8.45
C VAL A 558 -2.37 -6.30 -7.59
N SER A 559 -2.23 -7.62 -7.74
CA SER A 559 -3.11 -8.65 -7.17
C SER A 559 -4.61 -8.41 -7.45
N TYR A 560 -5.47 -8.98 -6.60
CA TYR A 560 -6.90 -9.18 -6.79
C TYR A 560 -7.72 -8.56 -5.65
N CYS A 561 -8.97 -8.23 -5.95
CA CYS A 561 -10.02 -8.10 -4.95
C CYS A 561 -10.71 -9.46 -4.75
N PHE A 562 -11.14 -9.77 -3.52
CA PHE A 562 -11.88 -11.00 -3.21
C PHE A 562 -13.24 -10.72 -2.55
N GLY A 563 -14.25 -11.46 -3.02
CA GLY A 563 -15.63 -11.37 -2.54
C GLY A 563 -15.90 -12.10 -1.23
N LYS A 564 -17.11 -11.88 -0.70
CA LYS A 564 -17.61 -12.47 0.55
C LYS A 564 -17.65 -14.01 0.56
N ALA A 565 -17.93 -14.63 -0.58
CA ALA A 565 -17.92 -16.08 -0.73
C ALA A 565 -16.53 -16.67 -0.41
N ILE A 566 -15.47 -16.07 -0.93
CA ILE A 566 -14.08 -16.50 -0.71
C ILE A 566 -13.66 -16.37 0.76
N ILE A 567 -14.15 -15.35 1.48
CA ILE A 567 -13.92 -15.21 2.93
C ILE A 567 -14.55 -16.40 3.67
N ASN A 568 -15.83 -16.70 3.39
CA ASN A 568 -16.55 -17.80 4.05
C ASN A 568 -15.94 -19.18 3.72
N ASP A 569 -15.65 -19.44 2.44
CA ASP A 569 -15.05 -20.69 1.97
C ASP A 569 -13.65 -20.93 2.55
N PHE A 570 -12.85 -19.87 2.75
CA PHE A 570 -11.55 -19.95 3.41
C PHE A 570 -11.70 -20.35 4.89
N LEU A 571 -12.57 -19.65 5.62
CA LEU A 571 -12.77 -19.86 7.05
C LEU A 571 -13.32 -21.27 7.35
N VAL A 572 -14.32 -21.72 6.59
CA VAL A 572 -14.87 -23.08 6.69
C VAL A 572 -13.83 -24.15 6.31
N ARG A 573 -12.99 -23.91 5.30
CA ARG A 573 -11.95 -24.86 4.86
C ARG A 573 -10.86 -25.11 5.91
N TYR A 574 -10.53 -24.10 6.72
CA TYR A 574 -9.43 -24.15 7.68
C TYR A 574 -9.87 -24.15 9.15
N ASP A 575 -11.18 -24.28 9.43
CA ASP A 575 -11.79 -24.17 10.77
C ASP A 575 -11.37 -22.89 11.53
N MET A 576 -11.49 -21.75 10.86
CA MET A 576 -11.13 -20.43 11.41
C MET A 576 -12.36 -19.54 11.57
N ASP A 577 -12.30 -18.61 12.51
CA ASP A 577 -13.43 -17.74 12.88
C ASP A 577 -13.26 -16.31 12.33
N LEU A 578 -12.02 -15.86 12.11
CA LEU A 578 -11.69 -14.48 11.73
C LEU A 578 -10.44 -14.38 10.83
N ILE A 579 -10.50 -13.52 9.81
CA ILE A 579 -9.31 -12.98 9.12
C ILE A 579 -9.01 -11.58 9.68
N CYS A 580 -7.79 -11.32 10.11
CA CYS A 580 -7.31 -10.01 10.57
C CYS A 580 -6.21 -9.49 9.64
N ARG A 581 -6.45 -8.35 8.99
CA ARG A 581 -5.55 -7.77 7.97
C ARG A 581 -5.33 -6.26 8.12
N ALA A 582 -4.42 -5.67 7.34
CA ALA A 582 -4.08 -4.25 7.43
C ALA A 582 -4.25 -3.53 6.06
N HIS A 583 -3.24 -2.83 5.52
CA HIS A 583 -3.13 -2.37 4.11
C HIS A 583 -4.19 -1.35 3.58
N MET A 584 -5.27 -1.11 4.33
CA MET A 584 -6.31 -0.11 4.04
C MET A 584 -6.48 0.85 5.21
N VAL A 585 -6.40 2.15 4.92
CA VAL A 585 -6.81 3.19 5.86
C VAL A 585 -8.33 3.19 6.00
N VAL A 586 -8.81 3.07 7.23
CA VAL A 586 -10.22 2.99 7.62
C VAL A 586 -10.51 4.03 8.71
N GLU A 587 -11.73 4.57 8.78
CA GLU A 587 -12.01 5.82 9.52
C GLU A 587 -11.72 5.74 11.03
N ASP A 588 -12.24 4.70 11.69
CA ASP A 588 -12.03 4.43 13.12
C ASP A 588 -10.73 3.66 13.43
N GLY A 589 -9.85 3.46 12.43
CA GLY A 589 -8.61 2.67 12.56
C GLY A 589 -8.84 1.16 12.60
N TYR A 590 -10.09 0.69 12.67
CA TYR A 590 -10.48 -0.68 12.38
C TYR A 590 -11.81 -0.70 11.62
N GLU A 591 -12.07 -1.75 10.84
CA GLU A 591 -13.33 -1.94 10.11
C GLU A 591 -13.65 -3.43 9.96
N PHE A 592 -14.86 -3.83 10.34
CA PHE A 592 -15.35 -5.20 10.17
C PHE A 592 -16.06 -5.37 8.82
N TRP A 593 -15.73 -6.46 8.15
CA TRP A 593 -16.29 -6.88 6.87
C TRP A 593 -17.06 -8.20 7.06
N ASN A 594 -17.98 -8.50 6.14
CA ASN A 594 -18.65 -9.80 6.01
C ASN A 594 -19.14 -10.39 7.36
N ASP A 595 -20.12 -9.72 7.98
CA ASP A 595 -20.72 -10.12 9.26
C ASP A 595 -19.71 -10.37 10.40
N ARG A 596 -18.59 -9.63 10.35
CA ARG A 596 -17.43 -9.65 11.27
C ARG A 596 -16.44 -10.80 11.08
N THR A 597 -16.54 -11.61 10.04
CA THR A 597 -15.58 -12.70 9.81
C THR A 597 -14.27 -12.24 9.14
N LEU A 598 -14.17 -10.97 8.74
CA LEU A 598 -12.91 -10.30 8.43
C LEU A 598 -12.84 -8.94 9.14
N VAL A 599 -11.66 -8.56 9.61
CA VAL A 599 -11.36 -7.22 10.16
C VAL A 599 -10.13 -6.61 9.50
N THR A 600 -10.24 -5.35 9.10
CA THR A 600 -9.11 -4.49 8.76
C THR A 600 -8.68 -3.72 10.02
N VAL A 601 -7.39 -3.67 10.31
CA VAL A 601 -6.77 -2.92 11.43
C VAL A 601 -5.67 -2.03 10.86
N PHE A 602 -5.69 -0.75 11.18
CA PHE A 602 -4.79 0.27 10.66
C PHE A 602 -4.34 1.19 11.80
N SER A 603 -3.04 1.37 12.00
CA SER A 603 -2.50 1.91 13.27
C SER A 603 -1.81 3.27 13.13
N ALA A 604 -1.82 3.89 11.93
CA ALA A 604 -1.27 5.21 11.65
C ALA A 604 -2.37 6.30 11.64
N PRO A 605 -2.60 7.03 12.76
CA PRO A 605 -3.65 8.04 12.84
C PRO A 605 -3.33 9.29 12.01
N ASN A 606 -4.36 9.88 11.39
CA ASN A 606 -4.26 10.92 10.36
C ASN A 606 -3.20 10.61 9.29
N TYR A 607 -3.40 9.49 8.62
CA TYR A 607 -2.51 8.96 7.60
C TYR A 607 -2.17 10.01 6.54
N CYS A 608 -0.88 10.12 6.20
CA CYS A 608 -0.32 11.14 5.29
C CYS A 608 -0.64 12.61 5.63
N GLY A 609 -1.34 12.90 6.75
CA GLY A 609 -1.95 14.21 7.01
C GLY A 609 -3.07 14.57 6.02
N GLU A 610 -3.84 13.57 5.56
CA GLU A 610 -4.90 13.74 4.54
C GLU A 610 -6.23 13.06 4.85
N PHE A 611 -6.27 12.07 5.75
CA PHE A 611 -7.46 11.24 5.98
C PHE A 611 -8.17 11.52 7.31
N ASP A 612 -7.52 12.19 8.28
CA ASP A 612 -8.05 12.45 9.63
C ASP A 612 -8.55 11.21 10.41
N ASN A 613 -8.18 10.00 9.96
CA ASN A 613 -8.54 8.72 10.56
C ASN A 613 -7.94 8.50 11.96
N TYR A 614 -8.55 7.62 12.73
CA TYR A 614 -7.97 7.05 13.94
C TYR A 614 -6.98 5.94 13.59
N GLY A 615 -6.11 5.57 14.54
CA GLY A 615 -5.38 4.31 14.50
C GLY A 615 -5.96 3.36 15.55
N ALA A 616 -6.05 2.06 15.26
CA ALA A 616 -6.48 1.07 16.25
C ALA A 616 -5.37 0.07 16.60
N CYS A 617 -5.53 -0.60 17.74
CA CYS A 617 -4.86 -1.84 18.07
C CYS A 617 -5.92 -2.84 18.56
N MET A 618 -5.89 -4.08 18.04
CA MET A 618 -6.83 -5.13 18.43
C MET A 618 -6.20 -6.04 19.47
N SER A 619 -6.70 -5.99 20.70
CA SER A 619 -6.37 -6.94 21.76
C SER A 619 -7.19 -8.23 21.60
N VAL A 620 -6.51 -9.37 21.48
CA VAL A 620 -7.10 -10.71 21.58
C VAL A 620 -6.80 -11.25 22.97
N SER A 621 -7.84 -11.55 23.73
CA SER A 621 -7.76 -12.15 25.07
C SER A 621 -7.59 -13.68 25.02
N GLU A 622 -7.34 -14.31 26.17
CA GLU A 622 -7.26 -15.78 26.31
C GLU A 622 -8.58 -16.47 25.92
N ASP A 623 -9.72 -15.85 26.24
CA ASP A 623 -11.07 -16.26 25.82
C ASP A 623 -11.40 -15.90 24.34
N LEU A 624 -10.39 -15.52 23.54
CA LEU A 624 -10.48 -15.05 22.15
C LEU A 624 -11.37 -13.81 21.90
N LEU A 625 -11.89 -13.18 22.95
CA LEU A 625 -12.61 -11.91 22.83
C LEU A 625 -11.67 -10.84 22.26
N CYS A 626 -12.09 -10.25 21.13
CA CYS A 626 -11.38 -9.19 20.43
C CYS A 626 -11.91 -7.81 20.87
N ALA A 627 -11.02 -6.93 21.35
CA ALA A 627 -11.34 -5.57 21.78
C ALA A 627 -10.39 -4.55 21.11
N PHE A 628 -10.85 -3.32 20.88
CA PHE A 628 -10.10 -2.30 20.12
C PHE A 628 -9.74 -1.09 20.96
N GLU A 629 -8.45 -0.73 20.97
CA GLU A 629 -7.92 0.46 21.62
C GLU A 629 -7.58 1.52 20.56
N LEU A 630 -8.13 2.74 20.70
CA LEU A 630 -8.16 3.74 19.61
C LEU A 630 -7.27 4.97 19.86
N LEU A 631 -6.22 5.12 19.04
CA LEU A 631 -5.38 6.30 18.95
C LEU A 631 -6.07 7.40 18.13
N LYS A 632 -6.50 8.46 18.83
CA LYS A 632 -7.08 9.64 18.17
C LYS A 632 -6.04 10.35 17.28
N PRO A 633 -6.43 10.92 16.13
CA PRO A 633 -5.58 11.81 15.35
C PRO A 633 -5.17 13.05 16.17
N LEU A 634 -3.88 13.39 16.13
CA LEU A 634 -3.33 14.60 16.74
C LEU A 634 -2.55 15.40 15.69
N ASP A 635 -2.69 16.72 15.72
CA ASP A 635 -1.86 17.60 14.89
C ASP A 635 -0.43 17.70 15.44
N GLY A 636 0.49 18.28 14.65
CA GLY A 636 1.91 18.39 15.04
C GLY A 636 2.15 19.07 16.41
N PRO A 637 1.46 20.20 16.72
CA PRO A 637 1.45 20.80 18.04
C PRO A 637 0.91 19.90 19.17
N ALA A 638 -0.27 19.30 19.01
CA ALA A 638 -0.89 18.47 20.05
C ALA A 638 -0.09 17.18 20.30
N LEU A 639 0.41 16.53 19.25
CA LEU A 639 1.28 15.37 19.33
C LEU A 639 2.55 15.69 20.13
N ARG A 640 3.21 16.83 19.86
CA ARG A 640 4.37 17.28 20.65
C ARG A 640 4.04 17.57 22.10
N LYS A 641 2.87 18.16 22.38
CA LYS A 641 2.40 18.42 23.75
C LYS A 641 2.21 17.11 24.51
N GLU A 642 1.61 16.10 23.87
CA GLU A 642 1.37 14.80 24.48
C GLU A 642 2.69 14.02 24.67
N MET A 643 3.61 14.00 23.69
CA MET A 643 4.95 13.42 23.89
C MET A 643 5.74 14.09 25.04
N THR A 644 5.59 15.41 25.21
CA THR A 644 6.22 16.15 26.30
C THR A 644 5.60 15.84 27.67
N LYS A 645 4.30 15.52 27.71
CA LYS A 645 3.56 15.10 28.90
C LYS A 645 3.89 13.65 29.28
N ALA A 646 3.95 12.75 28.30
CA ALA A 646 4.45 11.39 28.43
C ALA A 646 5.87 11.36 29.04
N LYS A 647 6.79 12.16 28.48
CA LYS A 647 8.17 12.33 29.01
C LYS A 647 8.27 12.83 30.46
N ARG A 648 7.18 13.31 31.07
CA ARG A 648 7.13 13.75 32.48
C ARG A 648 6.47 12.73 33.42
N LYS A 649 5.91 11.65 32.89
CA LYS A 649 5.38 10.50 33.65
C LYS A 649 6.43 9.40 33.80
N ARG A 650 7.29 9.27 32.78
CA ARG A 650 8.50 8.45 32.74
C ARG A 650 9.67 9.15 33.42
#